data_AF-A0A497A8G9-F1
#
_entry.id   AF-A0A497A8G9-F1
#
_cell.length_a   1.000
_cell.length_b   1.000
_cell.length_c   1.000
_cell.angle_alpha   90.00
_cell.angle_beta   90.00
_cell.angle_gamma   90.00
#
_symmetry.space_group_name_H-M   'P 1'
#
loop_
_entity.id
_entity.type
_entity.pdbx_description
1 polymer ?
#
loop_
_entity_poly.entity_id
_entity_poly.type
_entity_poly.pdbx_seq_one_letter_code
_entity_poly.pdbx_strand_id
1 'polypeptide(L)'
;MKGTADPPDSRNGIVLRDRAVRLFKFLRELARLRSRIVRDLFEYERVVWFHDMPEYKGCFSILGLESDTSQDTTWLEVRKSPEPKRPPIPTACQRWLEDTDEDNPEAEPKLRDEIPTSTSHTPGYELNLHPQDEASTPPVERLSDHPEILEKWDRWKQDYWRPWLEAHSRWKAADDIYCKLLSMHQQMKKLAERYELLLGLGLLTWETPNNQVIRRHIVVGDAYLTFDANKAKFELQAAPEGVKLHFEPEMIDQNYLPPLDQQKEFESMLGLVQESPWNKDEIDKILRSFIHSISPQGVYSDSLSPPDRPPKAPTITFAPALILRQRTQRSQIQCLSSIIDQISEGGNIPSGIEILCEESEQVEDSDESKENAGTQITDGTLYLPLPTNEEQEQILYQIKSQHGILVQGPPGTGKSHTIANIICHLLAQGKRVLVTSQTPRALKVLKEKIPTEMSALCVTLLGNDQAARQELEESVSGINQKYSDWNPVQNQRLITRLEEHLYELRKDKANKERLLREQREIDTYHHEVAGGNYRGTAQQIAQRVAAEESKFAWLEDTIENDETCPLSNDEFRELLRLYRNLPEEYSLELKKELVNRELIPDMALFIRLIDDEKKTKQALSECESRRGSLRYRILQQLPENDVKSLGKSISDLVAAMGSIQSRFTWIQQAIFDILVGNNTPWKGLRDLMVGHLSDLEEKATVAQTLDVQFPEFVGRKKLRADALNLMNHLETGGRMGWKFLAPRVVRQNRYIGKEVRVDGHPCMTLERLRLLVTYLEALDEIDFLWSALQGKDVREEGSLLMQVGYLKERLEALEEI
;
A
#
# COMPACT_ATOMS: atom_id res chain seq x y z
N MET A 1 -32.70 9.45 -26.78
CA MET A 1 -34.08 8.96 -26.71
C MET A 1 -34.58 9.19 -25.28
N LYS A 2 -35.64 9.97 -25.12
CA LYS A 2 -36.32 10.18 -23.84
C LYS A 2 -36.92 8.83 -23.40
N GLY A 3 -36.40 8.25 -22.32
CA GLY A 3 -37.04 7.14 -21.64
C GLY A 3 -38.26 7.68 -20.90
N THR A 4 -39.44 7.37 -21.41
CA THR A 4 -40.72 7.56 -20.73
C THR A 4 -40.73 6.69 -19.48
N ALA A 5 -40.78 7.33 -18.31
CA ALA A 5 -41.01 6.64 -17.05
C ALA A 5 -42.41 6.03 -17.05
N ASP A 6 -42.50 4.74 -16.74
CA ASP A 6 -43.76 4.05 -16.45
C ASP A 6 -44.48 4.71 -15.26
N PRO A 7 -45.82 4.69 -15.22
CA PRO A 7 -46.59 5.27 -14.12
C PRO A 7 -46.40 4.44 -12.84
N PRO A 8 -46.44 5.06 -11.64
CA PRO A 8 -46.12 4.38 -10.39
C PRO A 8 -47.26 3.47 -9.95
N ASP A 9 -47.17 2.18 -10.30
CA ASP A 9 -47.93 1.12 -9.64
C ASP A 9 -47.29 0.82 -8.27
N SER A 10 -47.87 1.34 -7.19
CA SER A 10 -47.99 0.65 -5.89
C SER A 10 -48.64 1.58 -4.86
N ARG A 11 -49.62 1.06 -4.11
CA ARG A 11 -50.17 1.76 -2.92
C ARG A 11 -49.08 2.27 -1.97
N ASN A 12 -47.91 1.63 -1.94
CA ASN A 12 -46.77 2.00 -1.10
C ASN A 12 -46.16 3.35 -1.47
N GLY A 13 -46.04 3.70 -2.76
CA GLY A 13 -45.48 4.99 -3.18
C GLY A 13 -46.35 6.19 -2.75
N ILE A 14 -47.67 6.02 -2.75
CA ILE A 14 -48.62 7.05 -2.29
C ILE A 14 -48.53 7.24 -0.78
N VAL A 15 -48.44 6.14 -0.01
CA VAL A 15 -48.30 6.18 1.45
C VAL A 15 -46.96 6.80 1.86
N LEU A 16 -45.87 6.42 1.20
CA LEU A 16 -44.53 6.96 1.46
C LEU A 16 -44.49 8.47 1.24
N ARG A 17 -45.07 8.95 0.14
CA ARG A 17 -45.17 10.37 -0.18
C ARG A 17 -45.97 11.15 0.84
N ASP A 18 -47.14 10.62 1.25
CA ASP A 18 -47.94 11.25 2.30
C ASP A 18 -47.19 11.32 3.64
N ARG A 19 -46.50 10.24 4.04
CA ARG A 19 -45.65 10.21 5.25
C ARG A 19 -44.51 11.25 5.17
N ALA A 20 -43.81 11.33 4.04
CA ALA A 20 -42.75 12.33 3.83
C ALA A 20 -43.29 13.77 3.91
N VAL A 21 -44.44 14.06 3.29
CA VAL A 21 -45.11 15.36 3.38
C VAL A 21 -45.47 15.69 4.84
N ARG A 22 -45.99 14.72 5.61
CA ARG A 22 -46.31 14.92 7.04
C ARG A 22 -45.06 15.20 7.87
N LEU A 23 -43.95 14.52 7.62
CA LEU A 23 -42.67 14.75 8.30
C LEU A 23 -42.18 16.19 8.09
N PHE A 24 -42.13 16.66 6.85
CA PHE A 24 -41.69 18.03 6.57
C PHE A 24 -42.70 19.08 7.06
N LYS A 25 -44.02 18.80 7.02
CA LYS A 25 -45.04 19.65 7.66
C LYS A 25 -44.79 19.77 9.16
N PHE A 26 -44.53 18.67 9.86
CA PHE A 26 -44.20 18.67 11.28
C PHE A 26 -42.96 19.52 11.57
N LEU A 27 -41.87 19.33 10.81
CA LEU A 27 -40.64 20.13 10.97
C LEU A 27 -40.89 21.63 10.74
N ARG A 28 -41.73 21.98 9.76
CA ARG A 28 -42.10 23.37 9.47
C ARG A 28 -42.89 24.00 10.61
N GLU A 29 -43.90 23.31 11.14
CA GLU A 29 -44.67 23.82 12.29
C GLU A 29 -43.82 23.91 13.56
N LEU A 30 -42.89 22.97 13.78
CA LEU A 30 -41.94 23.03 14.89
C LEU A 30 -41.00 24.24 14.78
N ALA A 31 -40.53 24.56 13.57
CA ALA A 31 -39.76 25.79 13.33
C ALA A 31 -40.59 27.06 13.59
N ARG A 32 -41.86 27.08 13.15
CA ARG A 32 -42.79 28.19 13.44
C ARG A 32 -43.01 28.39 14.94
N LEU A 33 -43.24 27.31 15.69
CA LEU A 33 -43.43 27.37 17.15
C LEU A 33 -42.20 27.92 17.90
N ARG A 34 -40.99 27.65 17.39
CA ARG A 34 -39.74 28.15 17.97
C ARG A 34 -39.41 29.58 17.54
N SER A 35 -40.10 30.13 16.54
CA SER A 35 -39.86 31.48 16.05
C SER A 35 -40.49 32.53 16.95
N ARG A 36 -39.70 33.53 17.37
CA ARG A 36 -40.20 34.71 18.08
C ARG A 36 -40.59 35.77 17.06
N ILE A 37 -41.84 36.24 17.13
CA ILE A 37 -42.32 37.35 16.28
C ILE A 37 -41.78 38.67 16.84
N VAL A 38 -40.91 39.33 16.08
CA VAL A 38 -40.43 40.69 16.37
C VAL A 38 -41.32 41.71 15.67
N ARG A 39 -41.91 42.64 16.42
CA ARG A 39 -42.82 43.67 15.89
C ARG A 39 -42.21 45.06 15.84
N ASP A 40 -41.20 45.31 16.66
CA ASP A 40 -40.55 46.60 16.79
C ASP A 40 -39.06 46.50 16.49
N LEU A 41 -38.56 47.42 15.66
CA LEU A 41 -37.16 47.57 15.28
C LEU A 41 -36.24 47.87 16.47
N PHE A 42 -36.76 48.33 17.61
CA PHE A 42 -35.98 48.45 18.84
C PHE A 42 -35.53 47.11 19.43
N GLU A 43 -36.14 46.00 19.03
CA GLU A 43 -35.66 44.65 19.38
C GLU A 43 -34.48 44.19 18.50
N TYR A 44 -34.14 44.92 17.44
CA TYR A 44 -32.96 44.63 16.62
C TYR A 44 -31.67 45.10 17.28
N GLU A 45 -30.56 44.49 16.88
CA GLU A 45 -29.25 44.79 17.45
C GLU A 45 -28.81 46.20 17.09
N ARG A 46 -28.94 46.56 15.80
CA ARG A 46 -28.61 47.89 15.30
C ARG A 46 -29.44 48.24 14.06
N VAL A 47 -29.74 49.53 13.92
CA VAL A 47 -30.37 50.12 12.75
C VAL A 47 -29.60 51.39 12.38
N VAL A 48 -29.26 51.57 11.11
CA VAL A 48 -28.67 52.79 10.55
C VAL A 48 -29.60 53.27 9.45
N TRP A 49 -30.15 54.47 9.60
CA TRP A 49 -31.05 55.04 8.61
C TRP A 49 -30.26 55.69 7.47
N PHE A 50 -30.76 55.56 6.24
CA PHE A 50 -30.12 56.23 5.10
C PHE A 50 -30.25 57.75 5.21
N HIS A 51 -31.31 58.26 5.82
CA HIS A 51 -31.51 59.70 6.04
C HIS A 51 -30.55 60.30 7.08
N ASP A 52 -29.91 59.49 7.93
CA ASP A 52 -28.93 59.97 8.91
C ASP A 52 -27.62 60.39 8.23
N MET A 53 -27.44 60.05 6.94
CA MET A 53 -26.20 60.31 6.22
C MET A 53 -25.93 61.80 6.05
N PRO A 54 -24.83 62.33 6.61
CA PRO A 54 -24.50 63.74 6.45
C PRO A 54 -23.89 64.00 5.08
N GLU A 55 -24.15 65.19 4.55
CA GLU A 55 -23.41 65.75 3.42
C GLU A 55 -22.01 66.16 3.88
N TYR A 56 -21.09 65.20 3.87
CA TYR A 56 -19.71 65.38 4.32
C TYR A 56 -18.73 64.68 3.38
N LYS A 57 -17.52 65.26 3.23
CA LYS A 57 -16.50 64.74 2.33
C LYS A 57 -16.12 63.30 2.70
N GLY A 58 -16.33 62.36 1.78
CA GLY A 58 -16.07 60.93 2.00
C GLY A 58 -17.27 60.14 2.54
N CYS A 59 -18.44 60.77 2.66
CA CYS A 59 -19.73 60.08 2.80
C CYS A 59 -20.48 60.12 1.46
N PHE A 60 -21.12 59.03 1.11
CA PHE A 60 -21.96 58.91 -0.08
C PHE A 60 -23.18 58.06 0.26
N SER A 61 -24.33 58.46 -0.27
CA SER A 61 -25.58 57.71 -0.20
C SER A 61 -26.30 57.84 -1.55
N ILE A 62 -26.82 56.72 -2.05
CA ILE A 62 -27.58 56.69 -3.30
C ILE A 62 -28.86 57.54 -3.27
N LEU A 63 -29.33 57.93 -2.08
CA LEU A 63 -30.51 58.77 -1.87
C LEU A 63 -30.16 60.25 -1.60
N GLY A 64 -28.89 60.64 -1.72
CA GLY A 64 -28.42 62.01 -1.53
C GLY A 64 -28.68 62.91 -2.75
N LEU A 65 -28.56 64.24 -2.55
CA LEU A 65 -28.84 65.27 -3.57
C LEU A 65 -27.81 65.32 -4.73
N GLU A 66 -26.62 64.76 -4.56
CA GLU A 66 -25.51 64.72 -5.54
C GLU A 66 -25.13 63.28 -5.94
N SER A 67 -26.10 62.46 -6.36
CA SER A 67 -25.80 61.12 -6.87
C SER A 67 -25.25 61.18 -8.31
N ASP A 68 -23.92 61.17 -8.47
CA ASP A 68 -23.30 60.87 -9.76
C ASP A 68 -23.68 59.44 -10.18
N THR A 69 -24.38 59.29 -11.30
CA THR A 69 -24.86 58.01 -11.89
C THR A 69 -23.71 57.13 -12.43
N SER A 70 -22.51 57.23 -11.85
CA SER A 70 -21.32 56.48 -12.28
C SER A 70 -20.93 55.34 -11.33
N GLN A 71 -21.60 55.19 -10.18
CA GLN A 71 -21.38 54.12 -9.21
C GLN A 71 -22.61 53.23 -9.07
N ASP A 72 -22.94 52.46 -10.12
CA ASP A 72 -24.19 51.67 -10.19
C ASP A 72 -24.34 50.59 -9.09
N THR A 73 -23.27 50.21 -8.40
CA THR A 73 -23.30 49.09 -7.44
C THR A 73 -23.24 49.51 -5.97
N THR A 74 -22.76 50.72 -5.66
CA THR A 74 -22.53 51.18 -4.28
C THR A 74 -23.76 51.94 -3.77
N TRP A 75 -24.34 51.50 -2.66
CA TRP A 75 -25.50 52.15 -2.05
C TRP A 75 -25.11 53.22 -1.04
N LEU A 76 -24.00 52.97 -0.34
CA LEU A 76 -23.56 53.78 0.77
C LEU A 76 -22.04 53.64 0.91
N GLU A 77 -21.34 54.75 1.06
CA GLU A 77 -19.90 54.76 1.32
C GLU A 77 -19.58 55.73 2.46
N VAL A 78 -18.74 55.32 3.41
CA VAL A 78 -18.25 56.18 4.51
C VAL A 78 -16.76 55.98 4.71
N ARG A 79 -15.99 57.07 4.62
CA ARG A 79 -14.56 57.10 4.87
C ARG A 79 -14.24 57.80 6.18
N LYS A 80 -13.32 57.22 6.94
CA LYS A 80 -12.79 57.87 8.14
C LYS A 80 -12.05 59.14 7.76
N SER A 81 -12.44 60.25 8.35
CA SER A 81 -11.83 61.57 8.14
C SER A 81 -11.23 62.10 9.43
N PRO A 82 -10.14 62.89 9.36
CA PRO A 82 -9.55 63.50 10.56
C PRO A 82 -10.52 64.50 11.18
N GLU A 83 -10.57 64.52 12.51
CA GLU A 83 -11.39 65.47 13.27
C GLU A 83 -10.97 66.92 12.96
N PRO A 84 -11.93 67.83 12.70
CA PRO A 84 -11.63 69.24 12.50
C PRO A 84 -11.06 69.84 13.80
N LYS A 85 -9.84 70.38 13.71
CA LYS A 85 -9.14 70.97 14.86
C LYS A 85 -9.92 72.17 15.41
N ARG A 86 -10.21 72.15 16.71
CA ARG A 86 -10.84 73.27 17.42
C ARG A 86 -10.00 74.55 17.26
N PRO A 87 -10.60 75.69 16.87
CA PRO A 87 -9.86 76.93 16.72
C PRO A 87 -9.33 77.40 18.09
N PRO A 88 -8.08 77.87 18.17
CA PRO A 88 -7.52 78.38 19.43
C PRO A 88 -8.26 79.65 19.86
N ILE A 89 -8.55 79.76 21.15
CA ILE A 89 -9.17 80.96 21.75
C ILE A 89 -8.15 82.12 21.75
N PRO A 90 -8.53 83.36 21.39
CA PRO A 90 -7.62 84.51 21.44
C PRO A 90 -7.02 84.72 22.83
N THR A 91 -5.71 84.98 22.90
CA THR A 91 -4.98 85.15 24.17
C THR A 91 -5.57 86.23 25.08
N ALA A 92 -6.13 87.28 24.50
CA ALA A 92 -6.81 88.35 25.24
C ALA A 92 -8.08 87.87 25.97
N CYS A 93 -8.77 86.85 25.45
CA CYS A 93 -10.02 86.32 25.99
C CYS A 93 -9.79 85.17 26.99
N GLN A 94 -8.58 84.58 27.05
CA GLN A 94 -8.29 83.41 27.90
C GLN A 94 -8.48 83.68 29.39
N ARG A 95 -8.12 84.89 29.87
CA ARG A 95 -8.31 85.28 31.29
C ARG A 95 -9.78 85.42 31.67
N TRP A 96 -10.65 85.64 30.69
CA TRP A 96 -12.08 85.88 30.86
C TRP A 96 -12.92 84.62 30.62
N LEU A 97 -12.33 83.47 30.31
CA LEU A 97 -13.10 82.27 30.00
C LEU A 97 -13.83 81.75 31.25
N GLU A 98 -15.13 81.49 31.15
CA GLU A 98 -15.84 80.68 32.16
C GLU A 98 -15.30 79.25 32.10
N ASP A 99 -15.21 78.54 33.23
CA ASP A 99 -14.82 77.13 33.22
C ASP A 99 -15.87 76.36 32.42
N THR A 100 -15.58 76.16 31.14
CA THR A 100 -16.44 75.46 30.21
C THR A 100 -16.04 74.00 30.30
N ASP A 101 -17.01 73.13 30.59
CA ASP A 101 -16.80 71.69 30.66
C ASP A 101 -15.96 71.23 29.47
N GLU A 102 -14.71 70.81 29.73
CA GLU A 102 -13.84 70.22 28.70
C GLU A 102 -14.50 68.99 28.05
N ASP A 103 -15.50 68.42 28.72
CA ASP A 103 -16.27 67.26 28.30
C ASP A 103 -17.31 67.54 27.18
N ASN A 104 -17.71 68.79 26.92
CA ASN A 104 -18.65 69.12 25.84
C ASN A 104 -18.11 70.17 24.85
N PRO A 105 -17.36 69.74 23.81
CA PRO A 105 -16.76 70.66 22.82
C PRO A 105 -17.78 71.40 21.95
N GLU A 106 -19.04 70.94 21.90
CA GLU A 106 -20.14 71.58 21.16
C GLU A 106 -20.87 72.67 21.97
N ALA A 107 -20.60 72.77 23.27
CA ALA A 107 -21.17 73.81 24.11
C ALA A 107 -20.64 75.20 23.70
N GLU A 108 -21.55 76.18 23.62
CA GLU A 108 -21.16 77.56 23.33
C GLU A 108 -20.26 78.09 24.46
N PRO A 109 -19.01 78.49 24.15
CA PRO A 109 -18.12 78.99 25.18
C PRO A 109 -18.59 80.36 25.68
N LYS A 110 -18.38 80.63 26.97
CA LYS A 110 -18.83 81.86 27.63
C LYS A 110 -17.65 82.58 28.29
N LEU A 111 -17.76 83.91 28.36
CA LEU A 111 -16.83 84.74 29.12
C LEU A 111 -17.48 85.10 30.46
N ARG A 112 -16.67 85.15 31.52
CA ARG A 112 -17.00 85.68 32.85
C ARG A 112 -17.23 87.18 32.74
N ASP A 113 -18.23 87.69 33.45
CA ASP A 113 -18.50 89.12 33.51
C ASP A 113 -17.47 89.89 34.34
N GLU A 114 -16.77 89.21 35.26
CA GLU A 114 -15.88 89.79 36.26
C GLU A 114 -14.65 88.87 36.54
N ILE A 115 -13.43 89.42 36.57
CA ILE A 115 -12.19 88.69 36.93
C ILE A 115 -11.38 89.41 38.03
N PRO A 116 -10.65 88.68 38.91
CA PRO A 116 -9.80 89.31 39.92
C PRO A 116 -8.58 90.00 39.29
N THR A 117 -8.25 91.22 39.74
CA THR A 117 -7.06 91.94 39.27
C THR A 117 -5.79 91.21 39.74
N SER A 118 -4.91 90.84 38.80
CA SER A 118 -3.70 90.06 39.10
C SER A 118 -2.65 90.92 39.82
N THR A 119 -2.42 90.72 41.12
CA THR A 119 -1.22 91.24 41.81
C THR A 119 -0.02 90.36 41.46
N SER A 120 1.03 90.97 40.91
CA SER A 120 2.31 90.33 40.65
C SER A 120 2.97 89.85 41.95
N HIS A 121 3.14 88.54 42.13
CA HIS A 121 3.96 87.98 43.20
C HIS A 121 5.45 88.11 42.87
N THR A 122 6.18 88.97 43.58
CA THR A 122 7.63 88.85 43.77
C THR A 122 7.89 87.78 44.86
N PRO A 123 8.77 86.79 44.65
CA PRO A 123 8.96 85.70 45.61
C PRO A 123 9.98 86.07 46.70
N GLY A 124 9.55 85.94 47.96
CA GLY A 124 10.42 85.97 49.13
C GLY A 124 9.92 86.93 50.20
N TYR A 125 9.31 86.38 51.25
CA TYR A 125 9.50 86.69 52.67
C TYR A 125 8.39 85.99 53.45
N GLU A 126 8.77 85.03 54.30
CA GLU A 126 7.88 84.51 55.35
C GLU A 126 7.56 85.64 56.34
N LEU A 127 6.29 85.85 56.64
CA LEU A 127 5.87 86.53 57.86
C LEU A 127 4.52 85.98 58.32
N ASN A 128 4.57 85.39 59.50
CA ASN A 128 3.45 85.20 60.41
C ASN A 128 2.64 86.50 60.53
N LEU A 129 1.31 86.40 60.60
CA LEU A 129 0.47 87.16 61.54
C LEU A 129 -0.98 86.65 61.52
N HIS A 130 -1.57 86.69 62.71
CA HIS A 130 -2.94 86.30 63.07
C HIS A 130 -4.00 87.32 62.59
N PRO A 131 -5.31 86.96 62.66
CA PRO A 131 -6.39 87.60 61.93
C PRO A 131 -6.99 88.79 62.70
N GLN A 132 -7.19 89.89 61.98
CA GLN A 132 -8.24 90.91 62.15
C GLN A 132 -7.88 92.06 61.21
N ASP A 133 -8.59 92.20 60.09
CA ASP A 133 -8.94 93.49 59.49
C ASP A 133 -9.91 93.30 58.31
N GLU A 134 -10.72 94.33 58.12
CA GLU A 134 -11.96 94.39 57.34
C GLU A 134 -11.81 94.00 55.86
N ALA A 135 -12.89 93.44 55.32
CA ALA A 135 -13.03 93.03 53.94
C ALA A 135 -12.83 94.19 52.95
N SER A 136 -11.60 94.41 52.52
CA SER A 136 -11.32 94.99 51.20
C SER A 136 -11.66 93.92 50.17
N THR A 137 -12.81 94.05 49.50
CA THR A 137 -13.07 93.32 48.26
C THR A 137 -11.90 93.57 47.31
N PRO A 138 -11.25 92.52 46.78
CA PRO A 138 -10.17 92.71 45.81
C PRO A 138 -10.69 93.53 44.63
N PRO A 139 -9.88 94.41 44.02
CA PRO A 139 -10.28 95.08 42.79
C PRO A 139 -10.64 94.01 41.75
N VAL A 140 -11.76 94.22 41.06
CA VAL A 140 -12.31 93.30 40.06
C VAL A 140 -12.31 94.05 38.73
N GLU A 141 -11.74 93.45 37.68
CA GLU A 141 -11.86 93.96 36.31
C GLU A 141 -13.21 93.48 35.74
N ARG A 142 -14.01 94.39 35.16
CA ARG A 142 -15.29 94.06 34.53
C ARG A 142 -15.16 93.96 33.02
N LEU A 143 -15.85 92.98 32.41
CA LEU A 143 -15.79 92.74 30.97
C LEU A 143 -16.34 93.94 30.18
N SER A 144 -17.26 94.70 30.78
CA SER A 144 -17.81 95.95 30.23
C SER A 144 -16.78 97.05 30.01
N ASP A 145 -15.66 97.02 30.75
CA ASP A 145 -14.62 98.04 30.68
C ASP A 145 -13.59 97.76 29.55
N HIS A 146 -13.75 96.62 28.85
CA HIS A 146 -12.86 96.11 27.80
C HIS A 146 -13.61 95.77 26.50
N PRO A 147 -14.17 96.76 25.77
CA PRO A 147 -14.91 96.53 24.53
C PRO A 147 -14.08 95.82 23.44
N GLU A 148 -12.75 95.99 23.45
CA GLU A 148 -11.81 95.32 22.54
C GLU A 148 -11.73 93.80 22.74
N ILE A 149 -12.09 93.29 23.92
CA ILE A 149 -12.12 91.86 24.23
C ILE A 149 -13.43 91.26 23.71
N LEU A 150 -14.56 91.96 23.89
CA LEU A 150 -15.87 91.58 23.36
C LEU A 150 -15.87 91.54 21.83
N GLU A 151 -15.30 92.54 21.16
CA GLU A 151 -15.22 92.58 19.69
C GLU A 151 -14.36 91.43 19.13
N LYS A 152 -13.22 91.13 19.75
CA LYS A 152 -12.38 89.98 19.38
C LYS A 152 -13.08 88.65 19.65
N TRP A 153 -13.87 88.56 20.71
CA TRP A 153 -14.64 87.37 21.06
C TRP A 153 -15.77 87.10 20.07
N ASP A 154 -16.56 88.12 19.73
CA ASP A 154 -17.65 88.00 18.77
C ASP A 154 -17.14 87.69 17.37
N ARG A 155 -16.04 88.32 16.95
CA ARG A 155 -15.36 87.99 15.70
C ARG A 155 -14.83 86.56 15.69
N TRP A 156 -14.20 86.11 16.78
CA TRP A 156 -13.73 84.73 16.88
C TRP A 156 -14.89 83.72 16.83
N LYS A 157 -16.00 84.01 17.52
CA LYS A 157 -17.21 83.19 17.50
C LYS A 157 -17.78 83.07 16.09
N GLN A 158 -17.87 84.18 15.35
CA GLN A 158 -18.47 84.23 14.02
C GLN A 158 -17.56 83.67 12.92
N ASP A 159 -16.27 84.02 12.92
CA ASP A 159 -15.34 83.67 11.83
C ASP A 159 -14.70 82.29 12.01
N TYR A 160 -14.59 81.78 13.25
CA TYR A 160 -13.86 80.54 13.55
C TYR A 160 -14.68 79.49 14.29
N TRP A 161 -15.35 79.83 15.41
CA TRP A 161 -16.04 78.82 16.22
C TRP A 161 -17.33 78.30 15.56
N ARG A 162 -18.21 79.16 15.04
CA ARG A 162 -19.44 78.74 14.35
C ARG A 162 -19.17 77.89 13.10
N PRO A 163 -18.26 78.29 12.18
CA PRO A 163 -17.89 77.43 11.05
C PRO A 163 -17.25 76.12 11.48
N TRP A 164 -16.44 76.13 12.55
CA TRP A 164 -15.89 74.91 13.13
C TRP A 164 -16.98 74.02 13.72
N LEU A 165 -17.96 74.56 14.45
CA LEU A 165 -19.06 73.80 15.05
C LEU A 165 -19.89 73.12 13.96
N GLU A 166 -20.24 73.83 12.88
CA GLU A 166 -20.94 73.25 11.74
C GLU A 166 -20.12 72.12 11.08
N ALA A 167 -18.82 72.33 10.86
CA ALA A 167 -17.94 71.31 10.30
C ALA A 167 -17.75 70.12 11.25
N HIS A 168 -17.63 70.36 12.56
CA HIS A 168 -17.49 69.36 13.60
C HIS A 168 -18.75 68.53 13.76
N SER A 169 -19.95 69.14 13.77
CA SER A 169 -21.21 68.41 13.84
C SER A 169 -21.42 67.53 12.60
N ARG A 170 -21.06 68.00 11.39
CA ARG A 170 -21.09 67.16 10.17
C ARG A 170 -20.07 66.02 10.22
N TRP A 171 -18.86 66.29 10.69
CA TRP A 171 -17.83 65.26 10.89
C TRP A 171 -18.26 64.23 11.94
N LYS A 172 -18.82 64.67 13.07
CA LYS A 172 -19.27 63.82 14.17
C LYS A 172 -20.42 62.92 13.72
N ALA A 173 -21.38 63.47 12.96
CA ALA A 173 -22.42 62.65 12.33
C ALA A 173 -21.83 61.56 11.40
N ALA A 174 -20.80 61.90 10.62
CA ALA A 174 -20.13 60.94 9.75
C ALA A 174 -19.33 59.89 10.55
N ASP A 175 -18.64 60.31 11.61
CA ASP A 175 -17.85 59.43 12.49
C ASP A 175 -18.75 58.51 13.32
N ASP A 176 -19.90 58.99 13.78
CA ASP A 176 -20.92 58.19 14.47
C ASP A 176 -21.43 57.07 13.56
N ILE A 177 -21.71 57.37 12.29
CA ILE A 177 -22.13 56.34 11.32
C ILE A 177 -20.98 55.39 11.01
N TYR A 178 -19.76 55.89 10.83
CA TYR A 178 -18.58 55.05 10.66
C TYR A 178 -18.41 54.09 11.85
N CYS A 179 -18.56 54.56 13.08
CA CYS A 179 -18.49 53.75 14.29
C CYS A 179 -19.62 52.72 14.36
N LYS A 180 -20.85 53.09 13.96
CA LYS A 180 -21.98 52.14 13.84
C LYS A 180 -21.66 51.05 12.82
N LEU A 181 -21.19 51.39 11.62
CA LEU A 181 -20.83 50.43 10.57
C LEU A 181 -19.65 49.54 10.99
N LEU A 182 -18.65 50.09 11.67
CA LEU A 182 -17.54 49.32 12.24
C LEU A 182 -18.04 48.31 13.27
N SER A 183 -18.96 48.71 14.15
CA SER A 183 -19.55 47.80 15.13
C SER A 183 -20.34 46.67 14.47
N MET A 184 -21.15 46.99 13.44
CA MET A 184 -21.88 46.00 12.66
C MET A 184 -20.92 45.02 11.96
N HIS A 185 -19.88 45.53 11.29
CA HIS A 185 -18.88 44.71 10.61
C HIS A 185 -18.14 43.77 11.59
N GLN A 186 -17.77 44.26 12.78
CA GLN A 186 -17.13 43.44 13.81
C GLN A 186 -18.06 42.35 14.35
N GLN A 187 -19.34 42.66 14.57
CA GLN A 187 -20.34 41.69 15.01
C GLN A 187 -20.58 40.62 13.94
N MET A 188 -20.70 41.01 12.67
CA MET A 188 -20.81 40.08 11.55
C MET A 188 -19.58 39.16 11.48
N LYS A 189 -18.36 39.71 11.59
CA LYS A 189 -17.14 38.90 11.56
C LYS A 189 -17.05 37.88 12.71
N LYS A 190 -17.60 38.20 13.89
CA LYS A 190 -17.60 37.30 15.06
C LYS A 190 -18.75 36.29 15.05
N LEU A 191 -19.93 36.70 14.57
CA LEU A 191 -21.20 36.00 14.74
C LEU A 191 -22.04 35.98 13.45
N ALA A 192 -21.41 35.82 12.28
CA ALA A 192 -22.05 35.78 10.95
C ALA A 192 -23.19 34.75 10.83
N GLU A 193 -23.16 33.71 11.65
CA GLU A 193 -24.20 32.68 11.67
C GLU A 193 -25.46 33.09 12.43
N ARG A 194 -25.27 33.96 13.42
CA ARG A 194 -26.36 34.39 14.29
C ARG A 194 -27.02 35.64 13.75
N TYR A 195 -26.27 36.50 13.09
CA TYR A 195 -26.75 37.77 12.60
C TYR A 195 -26.82 37.81 11.07
N GLU A 196 -27.76 38.59 10.55
CA GLU A 196 -27.90 38.94 9.14
C GLU A 196 -27.96 40.46 9.00
N LEU A 197 -27.44 40.96 7.88
CA LEU A 197 -27.46 42.36 7.51
C LEU A 197 -28.44 42.55 6.35
N LEU A 198 -29.44 43.40 6.56
CA LEU A 198 -30.56 43.57 5.65
C LEU A 198 -30.77 45.04 5.30
N LEU A 199 -31.18 45.30 4.06
CA LEU A 199 -31.78 46.55 3.62
C LEU A 199 -33.28 46.48 3.89
N GLY A 200 -33.80 47.28 4.81
CA GLY A 200 -35.23 47.44 5.04
C GLY A 200 -35.81 48.57 4.20
N LEU A 201 -36.91 48.30 3.50
CA LEU A 201 -37.68 49.24 2.69
C LEU A 201 -39.16 49.22 3.13
N GLY A 202 -39.79 50.38 3.19
CA GLY A 202 -41.20 50.49 3.59
C GLY A 202 -41.43 50.13 5.05
N LEU A 203 -41.10 51.05 5.95
CA LEU A 203 -41.34 50.95 7.38
C LEU A 203 -42.84 51.01 7.69
N LEU A 204 -43.42 49.89 8.12
CA LEU A 204 -44.77 49.87 8.70
C LEU A 204 -44.73 50.38 10.13
N THR A 205 -45.49 51.44 10.38
CA THR A 205 -45.75 51.96 11.72
C THR A 205 -47.24 51.92 12.02
N TRP A 206 -47.59 51.23 13.10
CA TRP A 206 -49.00 51.03 13.45
C TRP A 206 -49.17 50.70 14.94
N GLU A 207 -50.02 51.46 15.62
CA GLU A 207 -50.59 51.09 16.92
C GLU A 207 -51.91 50.33 16.67
N THR A 208 -51.85 49.01 16.79
CA THR A 208 -52.99 48.13 16.53
C THR A 208 -54.12 48.35 17.55
N PRO A 209 -55.38 47.98 17.22
CA PRO A 209 -56.50 48.05 18.16
C PRO A 209 -56.30 47.25 19.46
N ASN A 210 -55.44 46.23 19.42
CA ASN A 210 -55.07 45.40 20.58
C ASN A 210 -53.90 46.00 21.39
N ASN A 211 -53.59 47.29 21.19
CA ASN A 211 -52.53 48.03 21.89
C ASN A 211 -51.11 47.46 21.65
N GLN A 212 -50.90 46.76 20.52
CA GLN A 212 -49.57 46.34 20.07
C GLN A 212 -48.99 47.39 19.13
N VAL A 213 -47.71 47.70 19.31
CA VAL A 213 -46.96 48.61 18.44
C VAL A 213 -46.20 47.79 17.40
N ILE A 214 -46.40 48.13 16.13
CA ILE A 214 -45.65 47.62 14.99
C ILE A 214 -44.80 48.77 14.46
N ARG A 215 -43.49 48.54 14.37
CA ARG A 215 -42.49 49.43 13.77
C ARG A 215 -41.44 48.58 13.09
N ARG A 216 -41.73 48.13 11.87
CA ARG A 216 -40.86 47.18 11.16
C ARG A 216 -41.03 47.33 9.65
N HIS A 217 -39.93 47.22 8.91
CA HIS A 217 -39.94 47.18 7.45
C HIS A 217 -40.67 45.95 6.92
N ILE A 218 -41.53 46.16 5.93
CA ILE A 218 -42.29 45.09 5.25
C ILE A 218 -41.48 44.45 4.14
N VAL A 219 -40.60 45.20 3.49
CA VAL A 219 -39.74 44.67 2.44
C VAL A 219 -38.32 44.66 2.95
N VAL A 220 -37.64 43.53 2.87
CA VAL A 220 -36.24 43.39 3.25
C VAL A 220 -35.45 42.78 2.10
N GLY A 221 -34.22 43.25 1.88
CA GLY A 221 -33.28 42.66 0.94
C GLY A 221 -31.95 42.37 1.60
N ASP A 222 -31.21 41.40 1.07
CA ASP A 222 -29.85 41.14 1.53
C ASP A 222 -28.94 42.33 1.24
N ALA A 223 -28.15 42.75 2.22
CA ALA A 223 -27.21 43.86 2.10
C ALA A 223 -25.79 43.40 2.41
N TYR A 224 -24.81 43.90 1.65
CA TYR A 224 -23.42 43.45 1.78
C TYR A 224 -22.49 44.62 2.16
N LEU A 225 -21.82 44.50 3.30
CA LEU A 225 -20.94 45.53 3.86
C LEU A 225 -19.46 45.12 3.75
N THR A 226 -18.69 45.82 2.93
CA THR A 226 -17.23 45.64 2.76
C THR A 226 -16.45 46.68 3.55
N PHE A 227 -15.24 46.31 3.97
CA PHE A 227 -14.30 47.20 4.66
C PHE A 227 -12.93 47.17 3.98
N ASP A 228 -12.49 48.31 3.46
CA ASP A 228 -11.13 48.53 2.97
C ASP A 228 -10.27 49.12 4.09
N ALA A 229 -9.42 48.27 4.68
CA ALA A 229 -8.54 48.63 5.78
C ALA A 229 -7.47 49.66 5.39
N ASN A 230 -7.02 49.68 4.13
CA ASN A 230 -5.99 50.62 3.65
C ASN A 230 -6.56 52.03 3.50
N LYS A 231 -7.84 52.13 3.13
CA LYS A 231 -8.54 53.42 2.93
C LYS A 231 -9.41 53.82 4.12
N ALA A 232 -9.48 53.00 5.18
CA ALA A 232 -10.40 53.16 6.30
C ALA A 232 -11.82 53.50 5.82
N LYS A 233 -12.34 52.65 4.92
CA LYS A 233 -13.54 52.90 4.13
C LYS A 233 -14.51 51.74 4.27
N PHE A 234 -15.78 52.04 4.53
CA PHE A 234 -16.89 51.10 4.40
C PHE A 234 -17.67 51.36 3.12
N GLU A 235 -18.06 50.29 2.43
CA GLU A 235 -18.97 50.34 1.29
C GLU A 235 -20.11 49.34 1.52
N LEU A 236 -21.34 49.79 1.30
CA LEU A 236 -22.53 48.96 1.23
C LEU A 236 -22.90 48.77 -0.23
N GLN A 237 -23.14 47.54 -0.64
CA GLN A 237 -23.45 47.19 -2.02
C GLN A 237 -24.45 46.03 -2.08
N ALA A 238 -25.00 45.83 -3.27
CA ALA A 238 -25.76 44.63 -3.59
C ALA A 238 -24.88 43.37 -3.47
N ALA A 239 -25.51 42.23 -3.22
CA ALA A 239 -24.82 40.97 -3.45
C ALA A 239 -24.51 40.82 -4.96
N PRO A 240 -23.39 40.17 -5.35
CA PRO A 240 -23.05 39.83 -6.74
C PRO A 240 -24.15 39.14 -7.56
N GLU A 241 -25.09 38.47 -6.90
CA GLU A 241 -26.24 37.78 -7.52
C GLU A 241 -27.47 38.70 -7.68
N GLY A 242 -27.36 39.98 -7.35
CA GLY A 242 -28.48 40.92 -7.23
C GLY A 242 -29.11 40.92 -5.84
N VAL A 243 -30.11 41.78 -5.64
CA VAL A 243 -30.84 41.88 -4.36
C VAL A 243 -32.12 41.09 -4.43
N LYS A 244 -32.22 40.04 -3.63
CA LYS A 244 -33.49 39.34 -3.45
C LYS A 244 -34.32 40.09 -2.42
N LEU A 245 -35.33 40.81 -2.89
CA LEU A 245 -36.32 41.45 -2.03
C LEU A 245 -37.33 40.41 -1.52
N HIS A 246 -37.60 40.47 -0.23
CA HIS A 246 -38.50 39.59 0.48
C HIS A 246 -39.58 40.39 1.19
N PHE A 247 -40.81 39.89 1.11
CA PHE A 247 -41.96 40.44 1.82
C PHE A 247 -42.05 39.81 3.21
N GLU A 248 -42.17 40.61 4.27
CA GLU A 248 -42.24 40.16 5.68
C GLU A 248 -43.54 40.62 6.36
N PRO A 249 -44.65 39.87 6.27
CA PRO A 249 -45.93 40.21 6.90
C PRO A 249 -46.09 39.75 8.36
N GLU A 250 -45.15 38.98 8.93
CA GLU A 250 -45.37 38.17 10.14
C GLU A 250 -45.68 38.98 11.42
N MET A 251 -45.33 40.26 11.44
CA MET A 251 -45.62 41.15 12.58
C MET A 251 -47.11 41.52 12.66
N ILE A 252 -47.86 41.33 11.57
CA ILE A 252 -49.28 41.67 11.45
C ILE A 252 -50.13 40.48 11.87
N ASP A 253 -51.19 40.75 12.64
CA ASP A 253 -52.15 39.71 13.06
C ASP A 253 -52.91 39.14 11.84
N GLN A 254 -53.23 37.85 11.85
CA GLN A 254 -53.86 37.15 10.71
C GLN A 254 -55.18 37.78 10.29
N ASN A 255 -55.91 38.40 11.22
CA ASN A 255 -57.17 39.06 10.96
C ASN A 255 -57.07 40.29 10.05
N TYR A 256 -55.87 40.89 9.95
CA TYR A 256 -55.62 42.08 9.14
C TYR A 256 -54.81 41.78 7.88
N LEU A 257 -54.28 40.56 7.74
CA LEU A 257 -53.52 40.19 6.56
C LEU A 257 -54.45 39.90 5.37
N PRO A 258 -54.05 40.29 4.15
CA PRO A 258 -54.81 39.94 2.95
C PRO A 258 -54.79 38.42 2.72
N PRO A 259 -55.73 37.88 1.92
CA PRO A 259 -55.74 36.46 1.55
C PRO A 259 -54.41 35.98 0.96
N LEU A 260 -54.08 34.69 1.16
CA LEU A 260 -52.81 34.09 0.73
C LEU A 260 -52.49 34.30 -0.76
N ASP A 261 -53.51 34.32 -1.63
CA ASP A 261 -53.32 34.53 -3.07
C ASP A 261 -52.82 35.95 -3.38
N GLN A 262 -53.33 36.96 -2.67
CA GLN A 262 -52.85 38.34 -2.79
C GLN A 262 -51.44 38.48 -2.22
N GLN A 263 -51.11 37.80 -1.12
CA GLN A 263 -49.75 37.79 -0.59
C GLN A 263 -48.74 37.21 -1.59
N LYS A 264 -49.10 36.12 -2.28
CA LYS A 264 -48.27 35.54 -3.35
C LYS A 264 -48.13 36.48 -4.56
N GLU A 265 -49.18 37.24 -4.87
CA GLU A 265 -49.13 38.27 -5.91
C GLU A 265 -48.14 39.39 -5.54
N PHE A 266 -48.16 39.84 -4.28
CA PHE A 266 -47.16 40.80 -3.76
C PHE A 266 -45.72 40.27 -3.86
N GLU A 267 -45.49 39.02 -3.45
CA GLU A 267 -44.17 38.38 -3.58
C GLU A 267 -43.73 38.28 -5.06
N SER A 268 -44.67 37.98 -5.96
CA SER A 268 -44.39 37.90 -7.40
C SER A 268 -44.04 39.26 -8.00
N MET A 269 -44.76 40.32 -7.62
CA MET A 269 -44.45 41.70 -8.04
C MET A 269 -43.08 42.16 -7.53
N LEU A 270 -42.73 41.85 -6.28
CA LEU A 270 -41.39 42.12 -5.74
C LEU A 270 -40.29 41.34 -6.48
N GLY A 271 -40.60 40.13 -6.95
CA GLY A 271 -39.73 39.31 -7.77
C GLY A 271 -39.26 39.99 -9.07
N LEU A 272 -40.08 40.87 -9.63
CA LEU A 272 -39.78 41.59 -10.88
C LEU A 272 -38.86 42.82 -10.68
N VAL A 273 -38.72 43.32 -9.45
CA VAL A 273 -37.98 44.56 -9.09
C VAL A 273 -36.60 44.24 -8.48
N GLN A 274 -36.21 42.96 -8.40
CA GLN A 274 -35.01 42.48 -7.70
C GLN A 274 -33.68 43.08 -8.21
N GLU A 275 -33.63 43.58 -9.44
CA GLU A 275 -32.42 44.16 -10.03
C GLU A 275 -32.18 45.63 -9.64
N SER A 276 -33.19 46.34 -9.13
CA SER A 276 -33.07 47.76 -8.72
C SER A 276 -33.91 48.08 -7.48
N PRO A 277 -33.40 47.78 -6.27
CA PRO A 277 -34.09 48.11 -5.00
C PRO A 277 -34.23 49.62 -4.76
N TRP A 278 -33.67 50.46 -5.64
CA TRP A 278 -33.70 51.91 -5.58
C TRP A 278 -34.64 52.53 -6.62
N ASN A 279 -35.34 51.73 -7.43
CA ASN A 279 -36.42 52.23 -8.28
C ASN A 279 -37.63 52.62 -7.42
N LYS A 280 -37.58 53.85 -6.87
CA LYS A 280 -38.56 54.36 -5.91
C LYS A 280 -39.99 54.26 -6.44
N ASP A 281 -40.22 54.57 -7.71
CA ASP A 281 -41.56 54.58 -8.30
C ASP A 281 -42.22 53.19 -8.34
N GLU A 282 -41.44 52.13 -8.55
CA GLU A 282 -41.96 50.75 -8.55
C GLU A 282 -42.23 50.25 -7.13
N ILE A 283 -41.30 50.51 -6.20
CA ILE A 283 -41.47 50.12 -4.79
C ILE A 283 -42.62 50.88 -4.14
N ASP A 284 -42.75 52.19 -4.40
CA ASP A 284 -43.86 53.02 -3.94
C ASP A 284 -45.21 52.44 -4.37
N LYS A 285 -45.34 51.99 -5.62
CA LYS A 285 -46.59 51.36 -6.12
C LYS A 285 -46.91 50.07 -5.37
N ILE A 286 -45.90 49.22 -5.14
CA ILE A 286 -46.07 47.96 -4.40
C ILE A 286 -46.49 48.23 -2.95
N LEU A 287 -45.80 49.14 -2.26
CA LEU A 287 -46.10 49.49 -0.87
C LEU A 287 -47.48 50.15 -0.71
N ARG A 288 -47.87 51.03 -1.64
CA ARG A 288 -49.22 51.65 -1.68
C ARG A 288 -50.31 50.61 -1.90
N SER A 289 -50.10 49.67 -2.83
CA SER A 289 -51.05 48.59 -3.07
C SER A 289 -51.23 47.73 -1.82
N PHE A 290 -50.13 47.41 -1.12
CA PHE A 290 -50.17 46.60 0.09
C PHE A 290 -50.89 47.29 1.26
N ILE A 291 -50.60 48.55 1.56
CA ILE A 291 -51.21 49.22 2.72
C ILE A 291 -52.72 49.39 2.57
N HIS A 292 -53.20 49.62 1.35
CA HIS A 292 -54.64 49.68 1.05
C HIS A 292 -55.33 48.31 1.07
N SER A 293 -54.57 47.21 0.91
CA SER A 293 -55.11 45.85 1.06
C SER A 293 -55.34 45.45 2.52
N ILE A 294 -54.55 46.01 3.45
CA ILE A 294 -54.65 45.74 4.90
C ILE A 294 -55.74 46.57 5.56
N SER A 295 -55.84 47.86 5.20
CA SER A 295 -56.82 48.77 5.81
C SER A 295 -57.30 49.84 4.83
N PRO A 296 -58.60 50.13 4.80
CA PRO A 296 -59.15 51.27 4.07
C PRO A 296 -58.61 52.63 4.55
N GLN A 297 -58.11 52.72 5.79
CA GLN A 297 -57.48 53.93 6.33
C GLN A 297 -55.94 53.89 6.22
N GLY A 298 -55.38 52.96 5.46
CA GLY A 298 -53.96 52.83 5.25
C GLY A 298 -53.34 54.07 4.60
N VAL A 299 -52.22 54.55 5.12
CA VAL A 299 -51.52 55.74 4.59
C VAL A 299 -50.14 55.36 4.09
N TYR A 300 -49.78 55.84 2.91
CA TYR A 300 -48.40 55.75 2.40
C TYR A 300 -47.72 57.12 2.47
N SER A 301 -46.49 57.16 2.97
CA SER A 301 -45.62 58.33 3.01
C SER A 301 -44.32 58.05 2.25
N ASP A 302 -43.94 58.96 1.35
CA ASP A 302 -42.73 58.88 0.52
C ASP A 302 -41.48 59.46 1.22
N SER A 303 -41.60 59.80 2.51
CA SER A 303 -40.52 60.34 3.34
C SER A 303 -39.36 59.35 3.53
N LEU A 304 -38.14 59.89 3.58
CA LEU A 304 -36.92 59.15 3.92
C LEU A 304 -36.73 58.99 5.43
N SER A 305 -37.40 59.81 6.24
CA SER A 305 -37.34 59.74 7.70
C SER A 305 -38.47 58.88 8.29
N PRO A 306 -38.19 58.07 9.33
CA PRO A 306 -39.23 57.35 10.05
C PRO A 306 -40.12 58.32 10.86
N PRO A 307 -41.39 57.99 11.11
CA PRO A 307 -42.27 58.83 11.91
C PRO A 307 -41.94 58.73 13.42
N ASP A 308 -42.07 59.84 14.14
CA ASP A 308 -41.71 59.92 15.58
C ASP A 308 -42.56 59.01 16.48
N ARG A 309 -43.84 58.82 16.14
CA ARG A 309 -44.80 58.01 16.91
C ARG A 309 -45.62 57.10 16.01
N PRO A 310 -45.93 55.87 16.45
CA PRO A 310 -46.77 54.96 15.69
C PRO A 310 -48.20 55.53 15.61
N PRO A 311 -48.76 55.73 14.41
CA PRO A 311 -50.13 56.19 14.23
C PRO A 311 -51.14 55.06 14.51
N LYS A 312 -52.38 55.44 14.86
CA LYS A 312 -53.50 54.48 15.03
C LYS A 312 -53.96 53.84 13.73
N ALA A 313 -53.85 54.58 12.62
CA ALA A 313 -54.03 54.04 11.28
C ALA A 313 -52.71 53.40 10.82
N PRO A 314 -52.72 52.28 10.09
CA PRO A 314 -51.49 51.66 9.61
C PRO A 314 -50.84 52.54 8.54
N THR A 315 -49.58 52.93 8.76
CA THR A 315 -48.84 53.80 7.86
C THR A 315 -47.55 53.13 7.40
N ILE A 316 -47.32 53.08 6.09
CA ILE A 316 -46.03 52.69 5.51
C ILE A 316 -45.28 53.96 5.10
N THR A 317 -44.07 54.12 5.61
CA THR A 317 -43.14 55.18 5.18
C THR A 317 -41.96 54.56 4.44
N PHE A 318 -41.55 55.10 3.28
CA PHE A 318 -40.46 54.51 2.49
C PHE A 318 -39.17 54.28 3.32
N ALA A 319 -38.76 55.28 4.11
CA ALA A 319 -37.73 55.25 5.16
C ALA A 319 -36.75 54.06 5.13
N PRO A 320 -35.80 54.04 4.18
CA PRO A 320 -34.85 52.95 4.03
C PRO A 320 -33.83 52.89 5.16
N ALA A 321 -33.51 51.68 5.61
CA ALA A 321 -32.60 51.44 6.73
C ALA A 321 -31.71 50.22 6.50
N LEU A 322 -30.48 50.29 7.01
CA LEU A 322 -29.61 49.13 7.18
C LEU A 322 -29.85 48.51 8.56
N ILE A 323 -30.23 47.24 8.58
CA ILE A 323 -30.67 46.52 9.77
C ILE A 323 -29.73 45.36 10.04
N LEU A 324 -29.14 45.33 11.24
CA LEU A 324 -28.44 44.15 11.76
C LEU A 324 -29.36 43.48 12.78
N ARG A 325 -29.78 42.24 12.50
CA ARG A 325 -30.66 41.47 13.39
C ARG A 325 -30.23 40.01 13.46
N GLN A 326 -30.78 39.27 14.42
CA GLN A 326 -30.56 37.83 14.47
C GLN A 326 -31.32 37.13 13.32
N ARG A 327 -30.67 36.15 12.68
CA ARG A 327 -31.27 35.35 11.62
C ARG A 327 -32.58 34.74 12.10
N THR A 328 -33.63 34.95 11.32
CA THR A 328 -34.94 34.37 11.61
C THR A 328 -35.01 32.92 11.11
N GLN A 329 -35.90 32.09 11.68
CA GLN A 329 -36.15 30.73 11.17
C GLN A 329 -36.94 30.72 9.86
N ARG A 330 -37.21 31.89 9.27
CA ARG A 330 -38.01 32.05 8.04
C ARG A 330 -37.41 31.29 6.86
N SER A 331 -36.11 31.41 6.63
CA SER A 331 -35.41 30.73 5.53
C SER A 331 -35.56 29.21 5.63
N GLN A 332 -35.48 28.66 6.84
CA GLN A 332 -35.73 27.25 7.12
C GLN A 332 -37.20 26.88 6.85
N ILE A 333 -38.16 27.68 7.30
CA ILE A 333 -39.60 27.48 7.07
C ILE A 333 -39.92 27.51 5.56
N GLN A 334 -39.33 28.43 4.81
CA GLN A 334 -39.52 28.55 3.36
C GLN A 334 -38.91 27.38 2.62
N CYS A 335 -37.70 26.96 2.98
CA CYS A 335 -37.06 25.75 2.44
C CYS A 335 -37.92 24.51 2.68
N LEU A 336 -38.42 24.31 3.91
CA LEU A 336 -39.31 23.21 4.24
C LEU A 336 -40.63 23.27 3.46
N SER A 337 -41.17 24.46 3.23
CA SER A 337 -42.39 24.65 2.43
C SER A 337 -42.15 24.28 0.96
N SER A 338 -41.04 24.72 0.38
CA SER A 338 -40.64 24.35 -0.98
C SER A 338 -40.45 22.84 -1.13
N ILE A 339 -39.83 22.17 -0.15
CA ILE A 339 -39.71 20.70 -0.13
C ILE A 339 -41.09 20.02 -0.08
N ILE A 340 -42.01 20.52 0.75
CA ILE A 340 -43.39 20.01 0.82
C ILE A 340 -44.08 20.14 -0.54
N ASP A 341 -43.97 21.29 -1.19
CA ASP A 341 -44.60 21.55 -2.49
C ASP A 341 -44.01 20.61 -3.56
N GLN A 342 -42.68 20.50 -3.64
CA GLN A 342 -41.99 19.60 -4.58
C GLN A 342 -42.40 18.14 -4.42
N ILE A 343 -42.47 17.64 -3.18
CA ILE A 343 -42.88 16.26 -2.91
C ILE A 343 -44.37 16.08 -3.25
N SER A 344 -45.21 17.07 -2.94
CA SER A 344 -46.65 17.03 -3.20
C SER A 344 -46.95 17.01 -4.71
N GLU A 345 -46.19 17.74 -5.51
CA GLU A 345 -46.38 17.89 -6.96
C GLU A 345 -45.92 16.69 -7.79
N GLY A 346 -45.11 15.77 -7.25
CA GLY A 346 -44.53 14.74 -8.11
C GLY A 346 -43.12 14.30 -7.76
N GLY A 347 -42.37 15.11 -7.01
CA GLY A 347 -40.92 14.98 -6.87
C GLY A 347 -40.43 13.65 -6.32
N ASN A 348 -39.17 13.33 -6.64
CA ASN A 348 -38.48 12.16 -6.10
C ASN A 348 -38.19 12.35 -4.61
N ILE A 349 -38.44 11.29 -3.82
CA ILE A 349 -38.11 11.26 -2.39
C ILE A 349 -36.70 10.67 -2.26
N PRO A 350 -35.76 11.33 -1.54
CA PRO A 350 -34.44 10.76 -1.32
C PRO A 350 -34.51 9.50 -0.44
N SER A 351 -33.74 8.46 -0.75
CA SER A 351 -33.74 7.18 -0.01
C SER A 351 -33.55 7.31 1.50
N GLY A 352 -32.74 8.28 1.95
CA GLY A 352 -32.58 8.57 3.38
C GLY A 352 -33.88 9.04 4.08
N ILE A 353 -34.76 9.73 3.35
CA ILE A 353 -36.10 10.11 3.85
C ILE A 353 -37.06 8.93 3.78
N GLU A 354 -36.92 8.06 2.78
CA GLU A 354 -37.73 6.85 2.66
C GLU A 354 -37.56 5.96 3.89
N ILE A 355 -36.31 5.71 4.30
CA ILE A 355 -35.97 4.94 5.51
C ILE A 355 -36.57 5.54 6.78
N LEU A 356 -36.65 6.87 6.88
CA LEU A 356 -37.24 7.56 8.04
C LEU A 356 -38.78 7.51 8.05
N CYS A 357 -39.40 7.30 6.88
CA CYS A 357 -40.86 7.28 6.71
C CYS A 357 -41.43 5.87 6.70
N GLU A 358 -40.63 4.85 6.39
CA GLU A 358 -41.00 3.45 6.49
C GLU A 358 -40.87 2.97 7.94
N GLU A 359 -41.90 2.29 8.46
CA GLU A 359 -41.75 1.53 9.69
C GLU A 359 -40.84 0.35 9.35
N SER A 360 -39.70 0.25 10.01
CA SER A 360 -38.85 -0.94 9.88
C SER A 360 -39.62 -2.16 10.38
N GLU A 361 -40.30 -2.88 9.50
CA GLU A 361 -40.37 -4.33 9.66
C GLU A 361 -38.92 -4.79 9.72
N GLN A 362 -38.56 -5.40 10.85
CA GLN A 362 -37.24 -5.96 11.07
C GLN A 362 -36.91 -6.84 9.87
N VAL A 363 -36.01 -6.38 9.01
CA VAL A 363 -35.34 -7.26 8.06
C VAL A 363 -34.47 -8.15 8.92
N GLU A 364 -35.00 -9.31 9.29
CA GLU A 364 -34.19 -10.43 9.72
C GLU A 364 -33.07 -10.61 8.67
N ASP A 365 -31.82 -10.65 9.14
CA ASP A 365 -30.66 -11.03 8.35
C ASP A 365 -30.94 -12.37 7.67
N SER A 366 -31.41 -12.34 6.42
CA SER A 366 -31.40 -13.51 5.56
C SER A 366 -30.01 -13.61 4.96
N ASP A 367 -29.21 -14.49 5.55
CA ASP A 367 -27.83 -14.86 5.21
C ASP A 367 -27.69 -15.56 3.83
N GLU A 368 -28.60 -15.33 2.88
CA GLU A 368 -28.65 -16.04 1.60
C GLU A 368 -28.75 -15.07 0.41
N SER A 369 -27.66 -14.38 0.07
CA SER A 369 -27.41 -13.88 -1.30
C SER A 369 -26.01 -13.26 -1.47
N LYS A 370 -24.98 -14.10 -1.39
CA LYS A 370 -23.66 -13.78 -1.98
C LYS A 370 -23.12 -14.92 -2.83
N GLU A 371 -23.96 -15.45 -3.71
CA GLU A 371 -23.50 -16.13 -4.92
C GLU A 371 -24.22 -15.51 -6.12
N ASN A 372 -23.44 -15.08 -7.12
CA ASN A 372 -23.83 -14.43 -8.38
C ASN A 372 -23.85 -12.89 -8.42
N ALA A 373 -22.67 -12.29 -8.28
CA ALA A 373 -22.30 -11.14 -9.09
C ALA A 373 -20.86 -11.31 -9.58
N GLY A 374 -20.73 -11.98 -10.74
CA GLY A 374 -19.48 -12.04 -11.46
C GLY A 374 -19.06 -10.65 -11.95
N THR A 375 -17.82 -10.29 -11.59
CA THR A 375 -16.95 -9.30 -12.23
C THR A 375 -17.03 -7.85 -11.73
N GLN A 376 -16.43 -7.58 -10.57
CA GLN A 376 -15.24 -6.71 -10.42
C GLN A 376 -14.75 -6.77 -8.97
N ILE A 377 -13.44 -6.95 -8.79
CA ILE A 377 -12.79 -7.13 -7.48
C ILE A 377 -12.99 -5.85 -6.66
N THR A 378 -13.95 -5.82 -5.72
CA THR A 378 -13.95 -4.82 -4.65
C THR A 378 -13.02 -5.33 -3.56
N ASP A 379 -11.74 -5.01 -3.71
CA ASP A 379 -10.73 -5.27 -2.71
C ASP A 379 -11.17 -4.62 -1.38
N GLY A 380 -11.04 -5.34 -0.27
CA GLY A 380 -11.42 -4.89 1.08
C GLY A 380 -10.59 -3.70 1.59
N THR A 381 -9.74 -3.13 0.74
CA THR A 381 -8.78 -2.09 1.02
C THR A 381 -9.44 -0.79 1.50
N LEU A 382 -9.10 -0.41 2.74
CA LEU A 382 -9.41 0.90 3.30
C LEU A 382 -8.38 1.94 2.83
N TYR A 383 -8.83 3.10 2.37
CA TYR A 383 -7.97 4.20 1.91
C TYR A 383 -7.99 5.31 2.97
N LEU A 384 -7.01 5.28 3.89
CA LEU A 384 -7.00 6.11 5.09
C LEU A 384 -5.74 7.00 5.10
N PRO A 385 -5.88 8.33 4.92
CA PRO A 385 -4.74 9.25 4.95
C PRO A 385 -4.17 9.50 6.36
N LEU A 386 -4.95 9.28 7.42
CA LEU A 386 -4.57 9.52 8.81
C LEU A 386 -4.56 8.21 9.60
N PRO A 387 -3.71 8.08 10.63
CA PRO A 387 -3.65 6.88 11.47
C PRO A 387 -5.00 6.61 12.15
N THR A 388 -5.40 5.33 12.15
CA THR A 388 -6.64 4.82 12.77
C THR A 388 -6.35 3.76 13.82
N ASN A 389 -7.27 3.60 14.76
CA ASN A 389 -7.33 2.43 15.65
C ASN A 389 -8.39 1.44 15.16
N GLU A 390 -8.43 0.25 15.77
CA GLU A 390 -9.38 -0.81 15.39
C GLU A 390 -10.85 -0.37 15.48
N GLU A 391 -11.21 0.41 16.51
CA GLU A 391 -12.56 0.95 16.68
C GLU A 391 -12.96 1.89 15.53
N GLN A 392 -12.05 2.74 15.06
CA GLN A 392 -12.29 3.64 13.92
C GLN A 392 -12.37 2.87 12.61
N GLU A 393 -11.64 1.77 12.46
CA GLU A 393 -11.75 0.88 11.31
C GLU A 393 -13.10 0.14 11.29
N GLN A 394 -13.60 -0.30 12.43
CA GLN A 394 -14.94 -0.91 12.53
C GLN A 394 -16.05 0.03 12.04
N ILE A 395 -15.95 1.34 12.34
CA ILE A 395 -16.90 2.34 11.82
C ILE A 395 -16.93 2.32 10.29
N LEU A 396 -15.76 2.25 9.63
CA LEU A 396 -15.67 2.20 8.16
C LEU A 396 -16.26 0.92 7.57
N TYR A 397 -16.12 -0.21 8.25
CA TYR A 397 -16.77 -1.46 7.83
C TYR A 397 -18.28 -1.39 7.96
N GLN A 398 -18.79 -0.82 9.06
CA GLN A 398 -20.24 -0.65 9.26
C GLN A 398 -20.84 0.30 8.21
N ILE A 399 -20.14 1.36 7.80
CA ILE A 399 -20.62 2.29 6.76
C ILE A 399 -20.90 1.59 5.43
N LYS A 400 -20.23 0.46 5.14
CA LYS A 400 -20.45 -0.31 3.91
C LYS A 400 -21.77 -1.07 3.90
N SER A 401 -22.28 -1.47 5.07
CA SER A 401 -23.48 -2.31 5.18
C SER A 401 -24.70 -1.58 5.77
N GLN A 402 -24.49 -0.48 6.48
CA GLN A 402 -25.55 0.25 7.18
C GLN A 402 -25.84 1.62 6.55
N HIS A 403 -27.11 2.01 6.53
CA HIS A 403 -27.56 3.29 5.98
C HIS A 403 -27.30 4.49 6.91
N GLY A 404 -27.03 4.26 8.20
CA GLY A 404 -26.75 5.31 9.17
C GLY A 404 -26.07 4.77 10.42
N ILE A 405 -25.07 5.49 10.92
CA ILE A 405 -24.25 5.09 12.09
C ILE A 405 -24.14 6.28 13.04
N LEU A 406 -24.27 6.00 14.33
CA LEU A 406 -24.04 6.97 15.40
C LEU A 406 -22.65 6.75 16.01
N VAL A 407 -21.76 7.72 15.84
CA VAL A 407 -20.41 7.69 16.42
C VAL A 407 -20.35 8.63 17.62
N GLN A 408 -20.20 8.07 18.83
CA GLN A 408 -20.02 8.82 20.07
C GLN A 408 -18.61 8.64 20.63
N GLY A 409 -18.04 9.69 21.21
CA GLY A 409 -16.71 9.63 21.83
C GLY A 409 -16.43 10.83 22.74
N PRO A 410 -15.55 10.71 23.74
CA PRO A 410 -15.07 11.84 24.55
C PRO A 410 -14.37 12.92 23.69
N PRO A 411 -14.29 14.19 24.14
CA PRO A 411 -13.50 15.20 23.43
C PRO A 411 -12.02 14.78 23.32
N GLY A 412 -11.40 15.02 22.16
CA GLY A 412 -10.00 14.65 21.91
C GLY A 412 -9.77 13.24 21.34
N THR A 413 -10.79 12.39 21.24
CA THR A 413 -10.69 10.99 20.72
C THR A 413 -10.59 10.87 19.20
N GLY A 414 -10.13 11.92 18.52
CA GLY A 414 -9.84 11.85 17.09
C GLY A 414 -11.05 11.84 16.15
N LYS A 415 -12.26 12.23 16.58
CA LYS A 415 -13.46 12.24 15.73
C LYS A 415 -13.27 12.95 14.38
N SER A 416 -12.64 14.12 14.38
CA SER A 416 -12.34 14.84 13.13
C SER A 416 -11.37 14.07 12.23
N HIS A 417 -10.43 13.29 12.80
CA HIS A 417 -9.58 12.37 12.03
C HIS A 417 -10.42 11.23 11.43
N THR A 418 -11.32 10.65 12.21
CA THR A 418 -12.23 9.59 11.73
C THR A 418 -13.10 10.10 10.58
N ILE A 419 -13.68 11.30 10.70
CA ILE A 419 -14.49 11.90 9.64
C ILE A 419 -13.64 12.15 8.38
N ALA A 420 -12.42 12.69 8.51
CA ALA A 420 -11.53 12.90 7.37
C ALA A 420 -11.19 11.60 6.65
N ASN A 421 -10.90 10.53 7.41
CA ASN A 421 -10.65 9.19 6.86
C ASN A 421 -11.87 8.60 6.15
N ILE A 422 -13.08 8.76 6.70
CA ILE A 422 -14.33 8.35 6.06
C ILE A 422 -14.53 9.11 4.74
N ILE A 423 -14.34 10.43 4.73
CA ILE A 423 -14.47 11.25 3.53
C ILE A 423 -13.50 10.76 2.45
N CYS A 424 -12.22 10.60 2.78
CA CYS A 424 -11.21 10.15 1.81
C CYS A 424 -11.50 8.73 1.30
N HIS A 425 -11.96 7.82 2.15
CA HIS A 425 -12.33 6.47 1.73
C HIS A 425 -13.52 6.48 0.76
N LEU A 426 -14.58 7.23 1.08
CA LEU A 426 -15.77 7.34 0.22
C LEU A 426 -15.45 8.03 -1.12
N LEU A 427 -14.62 9.07 -1.09
CA LEU A 427 -14.16 9.74 -2.31
C LEU A 427 -13.31 8.82 -3.19
N ALA A 428 -12.42 8.00 -2.59
CA ALA A 428 -11.64 7.01 -3.31
C ALA A 428 -12.51 5.94 -4.00
N GLN A 429 -13.71 5.68 -3.48
CA GLN A 429 -14.73 4.82 -4.10
C GLN A 429 -15.61 5.53 -5.14
N GLY A 430 -15.32 6.79 -5.46
CA GLY A 430 -16.11 7.60 -6.39
C GLY A 430 -17.45 8.07 -5.83
N LYS A 431 -17.67 8.02 -4.51
CA LYS A 431 -18.89 8.54 -3.88
C LYS A 431 -18.83 10.06 -3.72
N ARG A 432 -20.00 10.71 -3.72
CA ARG A 432 -20.14 12.14 -3.40
C ARG A 432 -20.48 12.29 -1.93
N VAL A 433 -19.77 13.16 -1.22
CA VAL A 433 -19.92 13.34 0.22
C VAL A 433 -20.35 14.77 0.53
N LEU A 434 -21.46 14.94 1.23
CA LEU A 434 -21.87 16.21 1.81
C LEU A 434 -21.59 16.17 3.32
N VAL A 435 -20.79 17.11 3.81
CA VAL A 435 -20.51 17.25 5.24
C VAL A 435 -21.25 18.46 5.77
N THR A 436 -22.03 18.25 6.82
CA THR A 436 -22.74 19.32 7.53
C THR A 436 -22.34 19.34 9.00
N SER A 437 -22.36 20.52 9.61
CA SER A 437 -22.04 20.73 11.02
C SER A 437 -22.87 21.90 11.53
N GLN A 438 -23.19 21.89 12.83
CA GLN A 438 -23.85 23.02 13.47
C GLN A 438 -22.95 24.27 13.54
N THR A 439 -21.63 24.10 13.50
CA THR A 439 -20.68 25.24 13.55
C THR A 439 -19.66 25.21 12.38
N PRO A 440 -19.29 26.37 11.79
CA PRO A 440 -18.33 26.51 10.70
C PRO A 440 -16.93 26.20 11.17
N ARG A 441 -16.64 26.45 12.45
CA ARG A 441 -15.34 26.15 13.06
C ARG A 441 -15.03 24.66 12.94
N ALA A 442 -16.01 23.78 13.18
CA ALA A 442 -15.79 22.34 13.03
C ALA A 442 -15.52 21.94 11.56
N LEU A 443 -16.16 22.60 10.59
CA LEU A 443 -15.89 22.39 9.17
C LEU A 443 -14.50 22.89 8.76
N LYS A 444 -14.05 24.04 9.28
CA LYS A 444 -12.68 24.55 9.07
C LYS A 444 -11.63 23.59 9.64
N VAL A 445 -11.80 23.16 10.88
CA VAL A 445 -10.92 22.15 11.51
C VAL A 445 -10.89 20.85 10.71
N LEU A 446 -12.04 20.41 10.19
CA LEU A 446 -12.11 19.23 9.36
C LEU A 446 -11.39 19.42 8.01
N LYS A 447 -11.56 20.57 7.35
CA LYS A 447 -10.85 20.93 6.09
C LYS A 447 -9.34 20.88 6.26
N GLU A 448 -8.82 21.34 7.41
CA GLU A 448 -7.39 21.26 7.76
C GLU A 448 -6.88 19.83 7.96
N LYS A 449 -7.76 18.86 8.27
CA LYS A 449 -7.39 17.44 8.41
C LYS A 449 -7.45 16.66 7.11
N ILE A 450 -8.11 17.20 6.08
CA ILE A 450 -8.16 16.59 4.75
C ILE A 450 -6.86 16.94 4.01
N PRO A 451 -6.19 15.96 3.35
CA PRO A 451 -4.99 16.23 2.55
C PRO A 451 -5.19 17.36 1.55
N THR A 452 -4.16 18.19 1.32
CA THR A 452 -4.24 19.39 0.47
C THR A 452 -4.68 19.06 -0.96
N GLU A 453 -4.30 17.89 -1.47
CA GLU A 453 -4.68 17.41 -2.80
C GLU A 453 -6.18 17.15 -2.89
N MET A 454 -6.83 16.77 -1.80
CA MET A 454 -8.27 16.51 -1.73
C MET A 454 -9.04 17.77 -1.27
N SER A 455 -8.44 18.63 -0.46
CA SER A 455 -9.07 19.86 0.02
C SER A 455 -9.37 20.82 -1.13
N ALA A 456 -8.54 20.82 -2.19
CA ALA A 456 -8.78 21.57 -3.43
C ALA A 456 -10.04 21.13 -4.20
N LEU A 457 -10.54 19.91 -3.94
CA LEU A 457 -11.78 19.38 -4.51
C LEU A 457 -12.99 19.61 -3.61
N CYS A 458 -12.79 20.16 -2.41
CA CYS A 458 -13.85 20.40 -1.44
C CYS A 458 -14.49 21.77 -1.69
N VAL A 459 -15.79 21.77 -1.95
CA VAL A 459 -16.59 23.00 -2.00
C VAL A 459 -17.11 23.30 -0.59
N THR A 460 -16.49 24.28 0.08
CA THR A 460 -16.96 24.78 1.38
C THR A 460 -17.85 26.01 1.22
N LEU A 461 -19.16 25.83 1.41
CA LEU A 461 -20.12 26.94 1.40
C LEU A 461 -20.27 27.49 2.83
N LEU A 462 -19.27 28.26 3.28
CA LEU A 462 -19.18 28.81 4.64
C LEU A 462 -19.69 30.26 4.69
N GLY A 463 -21.00 30.45 4.51
CA GLY A 463 -21.65 31.76 4.63
C GLY A 463 -21.66 32.60 3.34
N ASN A 464 -22.22 33.81 3.43
CA ASN A 464 -22.42 34.73 2.30
C ASN A 464 -21.30 35.77 2.16
N ASP A 465 -20.21 35.61 2.90
CA ASP A 465 -19.10 36.56 2.91
C ASP A 465 -18.23 36.42 1.67
N GLN A 466 -17.61 37.51 1.23
CA GLN A 466 -16.71 37.61 0.09
C GLN A 466 -15.52 36.66 0.24
N ALA A 467 -15.05 36.43 1.47
CA ALA A 467 -14.03 35.42 1.77
C ALA A 467 -14.52 33.99 1.45
N ALA A 468 -15.78 33.66 1.76
CA ALA A 468 -16.35 32.35 1.46
C ALA A 468 -16.57 32.15 -0.05
N ARG A 469 -16.93 33.21 -0.77
CA ARG A 469 -16.98 33.19 -2.24
C ARG A 469 -15.61 33.04 -2.88
N GLN A 470 -14.59 33.73 -2.37
CA GLN A 470 -13.22 33.56 -2.86
C GLN A 470 -12.73 32.12 -2.63
N GLU A 471 -13.00 31.54 -1.44
CA GLU A 471 -12.72 30.12 -1.19
C GLU A 471 -13.48 29.20 -2.16
N LEU A 472 -14.72 29.53 -2.52
CA LEU A 472 -15.50 28.77 -3.50
C LEU A 472 -14.88 28.88 -4.91
N GLU A 473 -14.51 30.08 -5.35
CA GLU A 473 -13.85 30.31 -6.64
C GLU A 473 -12.52 29.57 -6.73
N GLU A 474 -11.71 29.60 -5.67
CA GLU A 474 -10.47 28.84 -5.57
C GLU A 474 -10.72 27.32 -5.69
N SER A 475 -11.70 26.78 -4.97
CA SER A 475 -12.09 25.37 -5.09
C SER A 475 -12.61 25.02 -6.49
N VAL A 476 -13.46 25.85 -7.10
CA VAL A 476 -14.00 25.61 -8.45
C VAL A 476 -12.90 25.68 -9.51
N SER A 477 -12.01 26.66 -9.40
CA SER A 477 -10.83 26.78 -10.26
C SER A 477 -9.93 25.55 -10.13
N GLY A 478 -9.66 25.11 -8.90
CA GLY A 478 -8.91 23.88 -8.61
C GLY A 478 -9.56 22.63 -9.20
N ILE A 479 -10.89 22.49 -9.09
CA ILE A 479 -11.64 21.38 -9.71
C ILE A 479 -11.52 21.43 -11.24
N ASN A 480 -11.71 22.59 -11.87
CA ASN A 480 -11.61 22.75 -13.31
C ASN A 480 -10.20 22.46 -13.83
N GLN A 481 -9.17 22.90 -13.11
CA GLN A 481 -7.78 22.60 -13.43
C GLN A 481 -7.53 21.09 -13.37
N LYS A 482 -7.91 20.43 -12.28
CA LYS A 482 -7.77 18.96 -12.15
C LYS A 482 -8.55 18.19 -13.21
N TYR A 483 -9.73 18.67 -13.57
CA TYR A 483 -10.53 18.07 -14.63
C TYR A 483 -9.86 18.24 -16.01
N SER A 484 -9.24 19.39 -16.27
CA SER A 484 -8.53 19.67 -17.52
C SER A 484 -7.24 18.85 -17.64
N ASP A 485 -6.52 18.67 -16.53
CA ASP A 485 -5.30 17.86 -16.45
C ASP A 485 -5.61 16.35 -16.40
N TRP A 486 -6.87 15.96 -16.28
CA TRP A 486 -7.27 14.56 -16.12
C TRP A 486 -7.05 13.77 -17.41
N ASN A 487 -6.04 12.88 -17.39
CA ASN A 487 -5.82 11.89 -18.43
C ASN A 487 -6.18 10.49 -17.90
N PRO A 488 -7.22 9.84 -18.42
CA PRO A 488 -7.70 8.56 -17.88
C PRO A 488 -6.64 7.44 -17.97
N VAL A 489 -5.82 7.41 -19.03
CA VAL A 489 -4.82 6.36 -19.22
C VAL A 489 -3.63 6.54 -18.27
N GLN A 490 -3.15 7.78 -18.11
CA GLN A 490 -2.04 8.07 -17.21
C GLN A 490 -2.45 7.89 -15.74
N ASN A 491 -3.64 8.35 -15.37
CA ASN A 491 -4.14 8.22 -14.00
C ASN A 491 -4.42 6.76 -13.64
N GLN A 492 -4.95 5.94 -14.57
CA GLN A 492 -5.12 4.52 -14.31
C GLN A 492 -3.78 3.81 -14.05
N ARG A 493 -2.73 4.13 -14.82
CA ARG A 493 -1.37 3.60 -14.59
C ARG A 493 -0.81 4.04 -13.24
N LEU A 494 -1.06 5.28 -12.84
CA LEU A 494 -0.62 5.80 -11.55
C LEU A 494 -1.35 5.09 -10.40
N ILE A 495 -2.66 4.88 -10.52
CA ILE A 495 -3.47 4.13 -9.54
C ILE A 495 -2.90 2.73 -9.37
N THR A 496 -2.70 1.97 -10.46
CA THR A 496 -2.16 0.61 -10.38
C THR A 496 -0.79 0.57 -9.71
N ARG A 497 0.13 1.50 -10.04
CA ARG A 497 1.44 1.60 -9.38
C ARG A 497 1.32 1.88 -7.89
N LEU A 498 0.41 2.77 -7.49
CA LEU A 498 0.19 3.12 -6.09
C LEU A 498 -0.46 1.98 -5.31
N GLU A 499 -1.36 1.21 -5.94
CA GLU A 499 -1.97 0.02 -5.36
C GLU A 499 -0.92 -1.09 -5.13
N GLU A 500 -0.04 -1.33 -6.10
CA GLU A 500 1.09 -2.27 -5.95
C GLU A 500 2.01 -1.86 -4.79
N HIS A 501 2.39 -0.58 -4.73
CA HIS A 501 3.24 -0.07 -3.66
C HIS A 501 2.56 -0.12 -2.29
N LEU A 502 1.25 0.17 -2.22
CA LEU A 502 0.46 0.06 -0.99
C LEU A 502 0.41 -1.39 -0.49
N TYR A 503 0.27 -2.34 -1.41
CA TYR A 503 0.27 -3.77 -1.09
C TYR A 503 1.62 -4.22 -0.51
N GLU A 504 2.74 -3.82 -1.12
CA GLU A 504 4.09 -4.10 -0.60
C GLU A 504 4.30 -3.53 0.81
N LEU A 505 3.94 -2.26 1.02
CA LEU A 505 4.06 -1.61 2.33
C LEU A 505 3.21 -2.29 3.40
N ARG A 506 2.00 -2.74 3.07
CA ARG A 506 1.14 -3.49 4.00
C ARG A 506 1.72 -4.85 4.35
N LYS A 507 2.27 -5.57 3.36
CA LYS A 507 2.95 -6.85 3.58
C LYS A 507 4.15 -6.67 4.51
N ASP A 508 4.94 -5.63 4.30
CA ASP A 508 6.09 -5.30 5.15
C ASP A 508 5.68 -4.93 6.58
N LYS A 509 4.60 -4.15 6.74
CA LYS A 509 4.03 -3.84 8.06
C LYS A 509 3.63 -5.12 8.80
N ALA A 510 2.86 -6.00 8.15
CA ALA A 510 2.41 -7.25 8.75
C ALA A 510 3.59 -8.16 9.16
N ASN A 511 4.63 -8.25 8.34
CA ASN A 511 5.84 -9.00 8.67
C ASN A 511 6.56 -8.43 9.92
N LYS A 512 6.68 -7.10 10.01
CA LYS A 512 7.30 -6.44 11.17
C LYS A 512 6.48 -6.62 12.44
N GLU A 513 5.16 -6.52 12.35
CA GLU A 513 4.26 -6.77 13.50
C GLU A 513 4.34 -8.22 13.98
N ARG A 514 4.45 -9.19 13.06
CA ARG A 514 4.68 -10.60 13.40
C ARG A 514 5.99 -10.79 14.15
N LEU A 515 7.09 -10.24 13.63
CA LEU A 515 8.41 -10.29 14.27
C LEU A 515 8.39 -9.66 15.68
N LEU A 516 7.70 -8.54 15.84
CA LEU A 516 7.57 -7.88 17.15
C LEU A 516 6.81 -8.76 18.14
N ARG A 517 5.76 -9.46 17.68
CA ARG A 517 5.00 -10.41 18.52
C ARG A 517 5.87 -11.61 18.90
N GLU A 518 6.57 -12.21 17.95
CA GLU A 518 7.51 -13.32 18.18
C GLU A 518 8.57 -12.94 19.23
N GLN A 519 9.16 -11.75 19.13
CA GLN A 519 10.12 -11.26 20.12
C GLN A 519 9.50 -11.03 21.50
N ARG A 520 8.30 -10.43 21.56
CA ARG A 520 7.59 -10.25 22.84
C ARG A 520 7.21 -11.56 23.49
N GLU A 521 6.81 -12.56 22.72
CA GLU A 521 6.52 -13.90 23.23
C GLU A 521 7.76 -14.53 23.86
N ILE A 522 8.93 -14.43 23.21
CA ILE A 522 10.22 -14.87 23.77
C ILE A 522 10.53 -14.15 25.09
N ASP A 523 10.33 -12.83 25.15
CA ASP A 523 10.64 -12.04 26.36
C ASP A 523 9.66 -12.28 27.52
N THR A 524 8.43 -12.72 27.23
CA THR A 524 7.36 -12.93 28.24
C THR A 524 7.26 -14.39 28.68
N TYR A 525 7.89 -15.31 27.96
CA TYR A 525 7.88 -16.73 28.29
C TYR A 525 8.60 -16.98 29.63
N HIS A 526 7.90 -17.67 30.54
CA HIS A 526 8.46 -18.04 31.84
C HIS A 526 9.16 -19.38 31.70
N HIS A 527 10.46 -19.40 31.98
CA HIS A 527 11.26 -20.61 32.00
C HIS A 527 11.38 -21.16 33.42
N GLU A 528 11.37 -22.49 33.56
CA GLU A 528 11.83 -23.18 34.77
C GLU A 528 13.08 -23.98 34.41
N VAL A 529 14.21 -23.67 35.06
CA VAL A 529 15.52 -24.27 34.77
C VAL A 529 16.11 -24.86 36.06
N ALA A 530 16.95 -25.90 35.92
CA ALA A 530 17.58 -26.61 37.02
C ALA A 530 16.58 -27.15 38.07
N GLY A 531 15.59 -27.92 37.61
CA GLY A 531 14.58 -28.52 38.47
C GLY A 531 13.64 -27.52 39.16
N GLY A 532 13.49 -26.31 38.59
CA GLY A 532 12.64 -25.25 39.13
C GLY A 532 13.33 -24.33 40.13
N ASN A 533 14.64 -24.44 40.33
CA ASN A 533 15.39 -23.56 41.23
C ASN A 533 15.53 -22.12 40.66
N TYR A 534 15.58 -22.01 39.34
CA TYR A 534 15.49 -20.74 38.61
C TYR A 534 14.15 -20.65 37.88
N ARG A 535 13.40 -19.57 38.14
CA ARG A 535 12.09 -19.31 37.55
C ARG A 535 11.96 -17.84 37.17
N GLY A 536 11.33 -17.56 36.04
CA GLY A 536 11.08 -16.20 35.55
C GLY A 536 11.36 -16.06 34.06
N THR A 537 11.44 -14.83 33.57
CA THR A 537 11.88 -14.56 32.20
C THR A 537 13.36 -14.91 32.02
N ALA A 538 13.80 -15.19 30.78
CA ALA A 538 15.21 -15.50 30.50
C ALA A 538 16.17 -14.42 31.05
N GLN A 539 15.76 -13.15 31.00
CA GLN A 539 16.52 -12.03 31.56
C GLN A 539 16.66 -12.11 33.10
N GLN A 540 15.56 -12.42 33.80
CA GLN A 540 15.57 -12.56 35.27
C GLN A 540 16.45 -13.73 35.71
N ILE A 541 16.38 -14.86 34.98
CA ILE A 541 17.21 -16.03 35.25
C ILE A 541 18.70 -15.70 35.02
N ALA A 542 19.06 -15.07 33.89
CA ALA A 542 20.43 -14.70 33.58
C ALA A 542 21.03 -13.72 34.62
N GLN A 543 20.25 -12.72 35.05
CA GLN A 543 20.68 -11.79 36.11
C GLN A 543 20.96 -12.52 37.43
N ARG A 544 20.13 -13.50 37.79
CA ARG A 544 20.30 -14.27 39.02
C ARG A 544 21.49 -15.22 38.96
N VAL A 545 21.69 -15.91 37.83
CA VAL A 545 22.87 -16.77 37.61
C VAL A 545 24.16 -15.97 37.72
N ALA A 546 24.23 -14.79 37.09
CA ALA A 546 25.39 -13.90 37.18
C ALA A 546 25.67 -13.43 38.63
N ALA A 547 24.63 -13.14 39.41
CA ALA A 547 24.78 -12.77 40.82
C ALA A 547 25.28 -13.92 41.71
N GLU A 548 24.99 -15.18 41.33
CA GLU A 548 25.34 -16.37 42.11
C GLU A 548 26.67 -17.04 41.64
N GLU A 549 27.31 -16.54 40.58
CA GLU A 549 28.54 -17.08 39.96
C GLU A 549 29.64 -17.40 40.99
N SER A 550 29.94 -16.45 41.89
CA SER A 550 30.98 -16.60 42.92
C SER A 550 30.79 -17.80 43.86
N LYS A 551 29.56 -18.34 44.00
CA LYS A 551 29.26 -19.49 44.86
C LYS A 551 29.53 -20.84 44.20
N PHE A 552 29.49 -20.88 42.87
CA PHE A 552 29.53 -22.12 42.09
C PHE A 552 30.76 -22.22 41.16
N ALA A 553 31.57 -21.16 41.08
CA ALA A 553 32.81 -21.10 40.28
C ALA A 553 33.89 -22.15 40.66
N TRP A 554 33.69 -22.95 41.71
CA TRP A 554 34.60 -24.05 42.06
C TRP A 554 34.40 -25.30 41.18
N LEU A 555 33.30 -25.40 40.45
CA LEU A 555 33.03 -26.49 39.50
C LEU A 555 33.51 -26.07 38.10
N GLU A 556 34.69 -26.55 37.70
CA GLU A 556 35.32 -26.23 36.41
C GLU A 556 34.90 -27.17 35.27
N ASP A 557 34.11 -28.19 35.59
CA ASP A 557 33.64 -29.21 34.65
C ASP A 557 32.65 -28.61 33.64
N THR A 558 32.85 -28.90 32.37
CA THR A 558 31.92 -28.55 31.30
C THR A 558 30.82 -29.60 31.19
N ILE A 559 29.60 -29.24 31.63
CA ILE A 559 28.42 -30.11 31.60
C ILE A 559 27.52 -29.71 30.43
N GLU A 560 26.98 -30.68 29.70
CA GLU A 560 26.01 -30.41 28.63
C GLU A 560 24.63 -30.05 29.22
N ASN A 561 23.89 -29.14 28.57
CA ASN A 561 22.66 -28.56 29.13
C ASN A 561 21.55 -29.58 29.47
N ASP A 562 21.55 -30.75 28.85
CA ASP A 562 20.51 -31.78 28.99
C ASP A 562 20.93 -32.93 29.93
N GLU A 563 22.11 -32.83 30.54
CA GLU A 563 22.67 -33.89 31.37
C GLU A 563 22.09 -33.81 32.80
N THR A 564 21.26 -34.79 33.17
CA THR A 564 20.71 -34.88 34.53
C THR A 564 21.80 -35.30 35.51
N CYS A 565 21.81 -34.71 36.71
CA CYS A 565 22.74 -35.13 37.76
C CYS A 565 22.61 -36.66 37.97
N PRO A 566 23.70 -37.44 37.84
CA PRO A 566 23.63 -38.89 37.80
C PRO A 566 23.23 -39.53 39.13
N LEU A 567 23.25 -38.74 40.21
CA LEU A 567 22.87 -39.15 41.56
C LEU A 567 21.82 -38.21 42.11
N SER A 568 20.78 -38.75 42.71
CA SER A 568 19.88 -37.97 43.56
C SER A 568 20.62 -37.47 44.81
N ASN A 569 20.06 -36.43 45.45
CA ASN A 569 20.66 -35.89 46.68
C ASN A 569 20.79 -36.94 47.80
N ASP A 570 19.92 -37.93 47.86
CA ASP A 570 19.97 -38.99 48.86
C ASP A 570 21.01 -40.06 48.52
N GLU A 571 21.11 -40.45 47.25
CA GLU A 571 22.17 -41.33 46.76
C GLU A 571 23.56 -40.68 46.92
N PHE A 572 23.67 -39.37 46.71
CA PHE A 572 24.93 -38.65 46.90
C PHE A 572 25.37 -38.63 48.37
N ARG A 573 24.43 -38.45 49.31
CA ARG A 573 24.70 -38.56 50.75
C ARG A 573 25.09 -39.98 51.15
N GLU A 574 24.45 -40.98 50.57
CA GLU A 574 24.78 -42.38 50.78
C GLU A 574 26.18 -42.72 50.24
N LEU A 575 26.52 -42.25 49.04
CA LEU A 575 27.84 -42.42 48.43
C LEU A 575 28.95 -41.79 49.29
N LEU A 576 28.73 -40.58 49.81
CA LEU A 576 29.64 -39.93 50.75
C LEU A 576 29.85 -40.77 52.03
N ARG A 577 28.80 -41.42 52.52
CA ARG A 577 28.88 -42.31 53.69
C ARG A 577 29.63 -43.60 53.36
N LEU A 578 29.36 -44.22 52.22
CA LEU A 578 30.03 -45.44 51.77
C LEU A 578 31.52 -45.22 51.51
N TYR A 579 31.89 -44.11 50.85
CA TYR A 579 33.27 -43.74 50.59
C TYR A 579 34.08 -43.59 51.89
N ARG A 580 33.49 -42.98 52.92
CA ARG A 580 34.13 -42.82 54.25
C ARG A 580 34.31 -44.13 55.02
N ASN A 581 33.56 -45.17 54.68
CA ASN A 581 33.60 -46.47 55.35
C ASN A 581 34.44 -47.52 54.61
N LEU A 582 35.11 -47.15 53.50
CA LEU A 582 35.87 -48.09 52.68
C LEU A 582 37.31 -48.26 53.23
N PRO A 583 37.72 -49.48 53.64
CA PRO A 583 39.07 -49.72 54.16
C PRO A 583 40.15 -49.65 53.05
N GLU A 584 41.36 -49.22 53.41
CA GLU A 584 42.48 -49.01 52.46
C GLU A 584 42.83 -50.25 51.62
N GLU A 585 42.67 -51.45 52.18
CA GLU A 585 42.94 -52.72 51.48
C GLU A 585 42.03 -52.91 50.25
N TYR A 586 40.76 -52.51 50.34
CA TYR A 586 39.81 -52.58 49.22
C TYR A 586 40.16 -51.58 48.11
N SER A 587 40.71 -50.43 48.47
CA SER A 587 41.15 -49.41 47.50
C SER A 587 42.36 -49.87 46.67
N LEU A 588 43.21 -50.74 47.22
CA LEU A 588 44.33 -51.37 46.51
C LEU A 588 43.86 -52.49 45.57
N GLU A 589 42.81 -53.22 45.95
CA GLU A 589 42.25 -54.28 45.12
C GLU A 589 41.52 -53.74 43.88
N LEU A 590 40.80 -52.61 44.03
CA LEU A 590 40.13 -51.89 42.94
C LEU A 590 41.10 -51.28 41.90
N LYS A 591 42.38 -51.15 42.23
CA LYS A 591 43.42 -50.70 41.28
C LYS A 591 43.92 -51.82 40.35
N LYS A 592 43.52 -53.08 40.57
CA LYS A 592 43.86 -54.20 39.68
C LYS A 592 42.93 -54.19 38.46
N GLU A 593 43.46 -54.51 37.28
CA GLU A 593 42.66 -54.59 36.05
C GLU A 593 41.63 -55.72 36.13
N LEU A 594 40.35 -55.36 36.00
CA LEU A 594 39.24 -56.30 35.85
C LEU A 594 39.05 -56.60 34.36
N VAL A 595 39.24 -57.87 33.99
CA VAL A 595 39.02 -58.32 32.60
C VAL A 595 37.51 -58.37 32.35
N ASN A 596 37.05 -57.63 31.33
CA ASN A 596 35.65 -57.59 30.94
C ASN A 596 35.17 -58.99 30.52
N ARG A 597 34.02 -59.42 31.04
CA ARG A 597 33.51 -60.78 30.87
C ARG A 597 33.16 -61.12 29.42
N GLU A 598 32.89 -60.10 28.60
CA GLU A 598 32.63 -60.21 27.16
C GLU A 598 33.91 -60.37 26.33
N LEU A 599 35.06 -59.94 26.86
CA LEU A 599 36.38 -60.18 26.26
C LEU A 599 36.87 -61.61 26.53
N ILE A 600 36.18 -62.35 27.40
CA ILE A 600 36.46 -63.76 27.63
C ILE A 600 35.75 -64.52 26.50
N PRO A 601 36.50 -65.08 25.52
CA PRO A 601 35.91 -65.76 24.39
C PRO A 601 35.07 -66.95 24.88
N ASP A 602 33.94 -67.20 24.21
CA ASP A 602 33.21 -68.43 24.47
C ASP A 602 34.06 -69.66 24.10
N MET A 603 33.69 -70.83 24.62
CA MET A 603 34.53 -72.02 24.50
C MET A 603 34.79 -72.42 23.03
N ALA A 604 33.83 -72.18 22.13
CA ALA A 604 33.98 -72.51 20.71
C ALA A 604 34.94 -71.54 20.01
N LEU A 605 34.81 -70.24 20.28
CA LEU A 605 35.69 -69.20 19.77
C LEU A 605 37.12 -69.40 20.30
N PHE A 606 37.27 -69.75 21.57
CA PHE A 606 38.57 -69.99 22.19
C PHE A 606 39.31 -71.18 21.54
N ILE A 607 38.61 -72.31 21.34
CA ILE A 607 39.19 -73.48 20.66
C ILE A 607 39.63 -73.12 19.24
N ARG A 608 38.78 -72.39 18.50
CA ARG A 608 39.10 -71.94 17.14
C ARG A 608 40.33 -71.02 17.11
N LEU A 609 40.41 -70.06 18.03
CA LEU A 609 41.56 -69.15 18.12
C LEU A 609 42.86 -69.90 18.42
N ILE A 610 42.82 -70.93 19.29
CA ILE A 610 43.99 -71.79 19.55
C ILE A 610 44.38 -72.60 18.30
N ASP A 611 43.41 -73.17 17.59
CA ASP A 611 43.68 -73.93 16.37
C ASP A 611 44.24 -73.04 15.25
N ASP A 612 43.70 -71.83 15.08
CA ASP A 612 44.17 -70.85 14.10
C ASP A 612 45.58 -70.37 14.48
N GLU A 613 45.86 -70.11 15.75
CA GLU A 613 47.20 -69.76 16.21
C GLU A 613 48.20 -70.91 15.94
N LYS A 614 47.80 -72.16 16.23
CA LYS A 614 48.63 -73.35 16.02
C LYS A 614 48.95 -73.57 14.54
N LYS A 615 47.95 -73.45 13.65
CA LYS A 615 48.14 -73.50 12.19
C LYS A 615 49.08 -72.39 11.71
N THR A 616 48.88 -71.17 12.20
CA THR A 616 49.71 -70.01 11.80
C THR A 616 51.15 -70.16 12.28
N LYS A 617 51.37 -70.62 13.52
CA LYS A 617 52.71 -70.93 14.06
C LYS A 617 53.39 -72.04 13.27
N GLN A 618 52.65 -73.08 12.87
CA GLN A 618 53.18 -74.17 12.05
C GLN A 618 53.62 -73.66 10.67
N ALA A 619 52.78 -72.89 9.98
CA ALA A 619 53.12 -72.26 8.69
C ALA A 619 54.32 -71.30 8.79
N LEU A 620 54.41 -70.55 9.90
CA LEU A 620 55.55 -69.68 10.17
C LEU A 620 56.84 -70.48 10.36
N SER A 621 56.80 -71.60 11.10
CA SER A 621 57.95 -72.47 11.35
C SER A 621 58.50 -73.09 10.07
N GLU A 622 57.63 -73.48 9.12
CA GLU A 622 58.02 -74.00 7.81
C GLU A 622 58.75 -72.94 6.96
N CYS A 623 58.41 -71.67 7.15
CA CYS A 623 59.02 -70.54 6.45
C CYS A 623 60.23 -69.93 7.19
N GLU A 624 60.47 -70.34 8.44
CA GLU A 624 61.45 -69.71 9.33
C GLU A 624 62.88 -69.87 8.83
N SER A 625 63.18 -71.02 8.20
CA SER A 625 64.45 -71.29 7.51
C SER A 625 64.77 -70.29 6.38
N ARG A 626 63.75 -69.64 5.80
CA ARG A 626 63.91 -68.69 4.68
C ARG A 626 64.31 -67.29 5.14
N ARG A 627 64.12 -66.96 6.43
CA ARG A 627 64.50 -65.65 7.02
C ARG A 627 65.99 -65.37 6.94
N GLY A 628 66.84 -66.40 6.92
CA GLY A 628 68.29 -66.26 6.81
C GLY A 628 68.78 -65.90 5.39
N SER A 629 67.94 -66.06 4.37
CA SER A 629 68.32 -65.87 2.97
C SER A 629 68.55 -64.38 2.62
N LEU A 630 69.50 -64.13 1.71
CA LEU A 630 69.76 -62.77 1.21
C LEU A 630 68.50 -62.14 0.57
N ARG A 631 67.70 -62.96 -0.13
CA ARG A 631 66.44 -62.54 -0.77
C ARG A 631 65.40 -62.05 0.24
N TYR A 632 65.27 -62.72 1.39
CA TYR A 632 64.37 -62.28 2.44
C TYR A 632 64.79 -60.93 3.05
N ARG A 633 66.09 -60.71 3.27
CA ARG A 633 66.58 -59.42 3.80
C ARG A 633 66.31 -58.25 2.85
N ILE A 634 66.43 -58.48 1.54
CA ILE A 634 66.11 -57.47 0.52
C ILE A 634 64.61 -57.16 0.55
N LEU A 635 63.76 -58.19 0.63
CA LEU A 635 62.30 -58.01 0.75
C LEU A 635 61.89 -57.31 2.05
N GLN A 636 62.59 -57.56 3.16
CA GLN A 636 62.31 -56.90 4.44
C GLN A 636 62.65 -55.39 4.44
N GLN A 637 63.60 -54.96 3.60
CA GLN A 637 63.98 -53.55 3.46
C GLN A 637 63.05 -52.77 2.51
N LEU A 638 62.20 -53.46 1.76
CA LEU A 638 61.22 -52.84 0.88
C LEU A 638 59.97 -52.41 1.67
N PRO A 639 59.32 -51.29 1.29
CA PRO A 639 58.02 -50.90 1.82
C PRO A 639 56.99 -52.01 1.63
N GLU A 640 56.04 -52.13 2.58
CA GLU A 640 55.04 -53.20 2.58
C GLU A 640 54.22 -53.25 1.28
N ASN A 641 53.96 -52.09 0.67
CA ASN A 641 53.25 -51.99 -0.61
C ASN A 641 54.05 -52.56 -1.79
N ASP A 642 55.38 -52.41 -1.80
CA ASP A 642 56.24 -52.93 -2.86
C ASP A 642 56.42 -54.44 -2.74
N VAL A 643 56.45 -54.95 -1.51
CA VAL A 643 56.46 -56.41 -1.26
C VAL A 643 55.14 -57.04 -1.71
N LYS A 644 54.01 -56.39 -1.43
CA LYS A 644 52.68 -56.84 -1.89
C LYS A 644 52.55 -56.79 -3.42
N SER A 645 53.01 -55.74 -4.07
CA SER A 645 52.95 -55.62 -5.53
C SER A 645 53.82 -56.65 -6.24
N LEU A 646 55.04 -56.87 -5.73
CA LEU A 646 55.96 -57.87 -6.27
C LEU A 646 55.47 -59.30 -6.04
N GLY A 647 54.87 -59.57 -4.87
CA GLY A 647 54.18 -60.84 -4.60
C GLY A 647 53.03 -61.10 -5.58
N LYS A 648 52.26 -60.07 -5.92
CA LYS A 648 51.19 -60.16 -6.91
C LYS A 648 51.73 -60.46 -8.31
N SER A 649 52.72 -59.72 -8.80
CA SER A 649 53.30 -59.94 -10.13
C SER A 649 53.90 -61.34 -10.30
N ILE A 650 54.54 -61.89 -9.26
CA ILE A 650 55.06 -63.26 -9.29
C ILE A 650 53.91 -64.26 -9.30
N SER A 651 52.86 -64.03 -8.49
CA SER A 651 51.68 -64.88 -8.50
C SER A 651 50.98 -64.88 -9.87
N ASP A 652 50.87 -63.72 -10.52
CA ASP A 652 50.27 -63.57 -11.84
C ASP A 652 51.10 -64.28 -12.92
N LEU A 653 52.44 -64.20 -12.86
CA LEU A 653 53.34 -64.93 -13.75
C LEU A 653 53.23 -66.45 -13.56
N VAL A 654 53.19 -66.92 -12.32
CA VAL A 654 53.04 -68.35 -12.00
C VAL A 654 51.68 -68.85 -12.47
N ALA A 655 50.62 -68.05 -12.31
CA ALA A 655 49.29 -68.38 -12.81
C ALA A 655 49.26 -68.45 -14.35
N ALA A 656 49.88 -67.50 -15.05
CA ALA A 656 49.97 -67.49 -16.51
C ALA A 656 50.79 -68.67 -17.06
N MET A 657 51.90 -69.03 -16.40
CA MET A 657 52.65 -70.24 -16.76
C MET A 657 51.82 -71.51 -16.51
N GLY A 658 51.10 -71.57 -15.38
CA GLY A 658 50.27 -72.72 -15.02
C GLY A 658 49.10 -72.97 -15.98
N SER A 659 48.47 -71.91 -16.52
CA SER A 659 47.36 -72.07 -17.46
C SER A 659 47.81 -72.66 -18.80
N ILE A 660 48.96 -72.22 -19.33
CA ILE A 660 49.46 -72.63 -20.65
C ILE A 660 50.13 -74.02 -20.60
N GLN A 661 50.84 -74.35 -19.51
CA GLN A 661 51.56 -75.62 -19.34
C GLN A 661 50.66 -76.88 -19.38
N SER A 662 49.36 -76.73 -19.20
CA SER A 662 48.42 -77.85 -19.11
C SER A 662 47.92 -78.38 -20.47
N ARG A 663 48.12 -77.65 -21.57
CA ARG A 663 47.52 -77.99 -22.88
C ARG A 663 48.29 -79.11 -23.61
N PHE A 664 49.61 -78.98 -23.77
CA PHE A 664 50.45 -80.00 -24.42
C PHE A 664 51.79 -80.16 -23.70
N THR A 665 52.36 -81.38 -23.70
CA THR A 665 53.58 -81.72 -22.94
C THR A 665 54.82 -80.96 -23.41
N TRP A 666 54.94 -80.66 -24.71
CA TRP A 666 56.08 -79.93 -25.28
C TRP A 666 56.08 -78.43 -24.93
N ILE A 667 54.95 -77.87 -24.49
CA ILE A 667 54.82 -76.46 -24.08
C ILE A 667 55.74 -76.14 -22.90
N GLN A 668 55.89 -77.07 -21.95
CA GLN A 668 56.77 -76.86 -20.79
C GLN A 668 58.21 -76.58 -21.23
N GLN A 669 58.67 -77.29 -22.26
CA GLN A 669 59.99 -77.09 -22.83
C GLN A 669 60.05 -75.78 -23.63
N ALA A 670 59.00 -75.42 -24.38
CA ALA A 670 58.93 -74.16 -25.12
C ALA A 670 58.98 -72.93 -24.18
N ILE A 671 58.21 -72.94 -23.08
CA ILE A 671 58.22 -71.86 -22.07
C ILE A 671 59.61 -71.75 -21.43
N PHE A 672 60.23 -72.89 -21.08
CA PHE A 672 61.59 -72.89 -20.54
C PHE A 672 62.59 -72.28 -21.52
N ASP A 673 62.57 -72.72 -22.78
CA ASP A 673 63.48 -72.21 -23.82
C ASP A 673 63.32 -70.71 -24.02
N ILE A 674 62.09 -70.18 -23.98
CA ILE A 674 61.81 -68.74 -24.11
C ILE A 674 62.29 -67.95 -22.89
N LEU A 675 62.04 -68.43 -21.67
CA LEU A 675 62.52 -67.80 -20.44
C LEU A 675 64.05 -67.75 -20.37
N VAL A 676 64.73 -68.71 -20.99
CA VAL A 676 66.20 -68.77 -21.12
C VAL A 676 66.70 -68.02 -22.37
N GLY A 677 65.80 -67.50 -23.22
CA GLY A 677 66.10 -66.62 -24.35
C GLY A 677 66.25 -67.29 -25.72
N ASN A 678 65.94 -68.59 -25.85
CA ASN A 678 66.08 -69.38 -27.07
C ASN A 678 64.75 -69.56 -27.84
N ASN A 679 64.18 -68.47 -28.36
CA ASN A 679 62.84 -68.46 -28.97
C ASN A 679 62.81 -68.73 -30.50
N THR A 680 63.96 -68.74 -31.18
CA THR A 680 64.05 -68.85 -32.65
C THR A 680 63.43 -70.12 -33.23
N PRO A 681 63.66 -71.33 -32.67
CA PRO A 681 63.11 -72.58 -33.22
C PRO A 681 61.58 -72.66 -33.16
N TRP A 682 60.98 -72.03 -32.15
CA TRP A 682 59.53 -72.03 -31.93
C TRP A 682 58.83 -71.05 -32.87
N LYS A 683 59.41 -69.86 -33.08
CA LYS A 683 58.94 -68.90 -34.11
C LYS A 683 59.01 -69.49 -35.52
N GLY A 684 60.10 -70.18 -35.86
CA GLY A 684 60.24 -70.83 -37.17
C GLY A 684 59.22 -71.95 -37.41
N LEU A 685 58.88 -72.73 -36.38
CA LEU A 685 57.83 -73.74 -36.45
C LEU A 685 56.45 -73.13 -36.69
N ARG A 686 56.12 -72.06 -35.95
CA ARG A 686 54.87 -71.31 -36.13
C ARG A 686 54.74 -70.80 -37.56
N ASP A 687 55.77 -70.11 -38.07
CA ASP A 687 55.73 -69.52 -39.42
C ASP A 687 55.55 -70.59 -40.51
N LEU A 688 56.17 -71.76 -40.35
CA LEU A 688 55.98 -72.91 -41.25
C LEU A 688 54.54 -73.44 -41.20
N MET A 689 53.97 -73.60 -40.00
CA MET A 689 52.60 -74.10 -39.84
C MET A 689 51.58 -73.13 -40.44
N VAL A 690 51.73 -71.82 -40.20
CA VAL A 690 50.86 -70.78 -40.77
C VAL A 690 50.83 -70.86 -42.30
N GLY A 691 51.99 -70.98 -42.95
CA GLY A 691 52.09 -70.98 -44.42
C GLY A 691 51.48 -72.20 -45.12
N HIS A 692 51.42 -73.34 -44.45
CA HIS A 692 50.88 -74.58 -45.03
C HIS A 692 49.42 -74.85 -44.62
N LEU A 693 48.92 -74.25 -43.54
CA LEU A 693 47.54 -74.42 -43.08
C LEU A 693 46.52 -73.53 -43.82
N SER A 694 46.95 -72.44 -44.47
CA SER A 694 46.04 -71.41 -45.00
C SER A 694 45.04 -71.93 -46.04
N ASP A 695 45.47 -72.82 -46.92
CA ASP A 695 44.66 -73.34 -48.04
C ASP A 695 44.30 -74.83 -47.86
N LEU A 696 44.76 -75.45 -46.77
CA LEU A 696 44.64 -76.88 -46.52
C LEU A 696 43.24 -77.29 -46.08
N GLU A 697 42.52 -76.41 -45.36
CA GLU A 697 41.17 -76.69 -44.89
C GLU A 697 40.17 -76.85 -46.04
N GLU A 698 40.25 -75.99 -47.07
CA GLU A 698 39.42 -76.10 -48.26
C GLU A 698 39.71 -77.39 -49.04
N LYS A 699 40.99 -77.71 -49.26
CA LYS A 699 41.41 -78.96 -49.92
C LYS A 699 40.98 -80.19 -49.13
N ALA A 700 41.13 -80.18 -47.80
CA ALA A 700 40.74 -81.27 -46.92
C ALA A 700 39.22 -81.48 -46.91
N THR A 701 38.43 -80.41 -46.99
CA THR A 701 36.96 -80.48 -47.08
C THR A 701 36.53 -81.22 -48.34
N VAL A 702 37.10 -80.84 -49.50
CA VAL A 702 36.81 -81.52 -50.77
C VAL A 702 37.29 -82.97 -50.70
N ALA A 703 38.53 -83.22 -50.25
CA ALA A 703 39.11 -84.54 -50.14
C ALA A 703 38.31 -85.49 -49.23
N GLN A 704 37.78 -85.00 -48.11
CA GLN A 704 36.99 -85.77 -47.14
C GLN A 704 35.73 -86.37 -47.75
N THR A 705 35.11 -85.68 -48.72
CA THR A 705 33.85 -86.08 -49.34
C THR A 705 33.99 -87.12 -50.45
N LEU A 706 35.22 -87.37 -50.91
CA LEU A 706 35.50 -88.27 -52.03
C LEU A 706 35.80 -89.68 -51.53
N ASP A 707 35.16 -90.69 -52.13
CA ASP A 707 35.55 -92.10 -51.96
C ASP A 707 36.56 -92.49 -53.05
N VAL A 708 37.84 -92.51 -52.68
CA VAL A 708 38.93 -92.80 -53.63
C VAL A 708 39.52 -94.18 -53.37
N GLN A 709 39.33 -95.09 -54.32
CA GLN A 709 39.89 -96.44 -54.30
C GLN A 709 41.00 -96.53 -55.33
N PHE A 710 42.22 -96.91 -54.92
CA PHE A 710 43.34 -97.16 -55.82
C PHE A 710 44.18 -98.35 -55.34
N PRO A 711 44.94 -99.01 -56.23
CA PRO A 711 45.67 -100.22 -55.87
C PRO A 711 46.83 -99.94 -54.89
N GLU A 712 46.93 -100.76 -53.83
CA GLU A 712 47.95 -100.60 -52.77
C GLU A 712 49.41 -100.68 -53.28
N PHE A 713 49.66 -101.37 -54.40
CA PHE A 713 51.00 -101.48 -54.99
C PHE A 713 51.47 -100.19 -55.68
N VAL A 714 50.59 -99.19 -55.85
CA VAL A 714 50.93 -97.89 -56.44
C VAL A 714 51.07 -96.85 -55.33
N GLY A 715 52.30 -96.41 -55.06
CA GLY A 715 52.55 -95.37 -54.06
C GLY A 715 51.87 -94.04 -54.40
N ARG A 716 51.31 -93.35 -53.38
CA ARG A 716 50.56 -92.09 -53.50
C ARG A 716 51.26 -91.03 -54.37
N LYS A 717 52.56 -90.80 -54.15
CA LYS A 717 53.35 -89.82 -54.94
C LYS A 717 53.42 -90.17 -56.42
N LYS A 718 53.56 -91.46 -56.74
CA LYS A 718 53.59 -91.94 -58.13
C LYS A 718 52.20 -91.83 -58.76
N LEU A 719 51.16 -92.21 -58.02
CA LEU A 719 49.77 -92.07 -58.46
C LEU A 719 49.41 -90.61 -58.76
N ARG A 720 49.82 -89.67 -57.90
CA ARG A 720 49.62 -88.23 -58.11
C ARG A 720 50.32 -87.74 -59.37
N ALA A 721 51.59 -88.13 -59.57
CA ALA A 721 52.34 -87.77 -60.77
C ALA A 721 51.71 -88.36 -62.05
N ASP A 722 51.28 -89.62 -62.01
CA ASP A 722 50.63 -90.28 -63.15
C ASP A 722 49.24 -89.69 -63.45
N ALA A 723 48.47 -89.32 -62.41
CA ALA A 723 47.18 -88.64 -62.53
C ALA A 723 47.33 -87.24 -63.13
N LEU A 724 48.31 -86.45 -62.68
CA LEU A 724 48.65 -85.15 -63.26
C LEU A 724 49.07 -85.27 -64.72
N ASN A 725 49.91 -86.24 -65.06
CA ASN A 725 50.34 -86.48 -66.44
C ASN A 725 49.17 -86.88 -67.36
N LEU A 726 48.23 -87.70 -66.86
CA LEU A 726 47.02 -88.08 -67.61
C LEU A 726 46.04 -86.91 -67.74
N MET A 727 45.91 -86.09 -66.69
CA MET A 727 45.08 -84.88 -66.67
C MET A 727 45.56 -83.84 -67.67
N ASN A 728 46.86 -83.53 -67.67
CA ASN A 728 47.51 -82.63 -68.63
C ASN A 728 47.33 -83.12 -70.09
N HIS A 729 47.40 -84.43 -70.32
CA HIS A 729 47.18 -84.99 -71.66
C HIS A 729 45.74 -84.84 -72.16
N LEU A 730 44.75 -84.96 -71.27
CA LEU A 730 43.33 -84.77 -71.61
C LEU A 730 42.97 -83.28 -71.76
N GLU A 731 43.57 -82.41 -70.96
CA GLU A 731 43.44 -80.95 -71.07
C GLU A 731 43.99 -80.40 -72.38
N THR A 732 45.07 -81.00 -72.91
CA THR A 732 45.67 -80.62 -74.20
C THR A 732 44.96 -81.21 -75.42
N GLY A 733 43.78 -81.82 -75.24
CA GLY A 733 42.90 -82.29 -76.32
C GLY A 733 43.11 -83.75 -76.77
N GLY A 734 43.93 -84.52 -76.06
CA GLY A 734 44.17 -85.94 -76.36
C GLY A 734 42.94 -86.82 -76.14
N ARG A 735 42.75 -87.86 -76.98
CA ARG A 735 41.65 -88.84 -76.85
C ARG A 735 42.15 -90.16 -76.25
N MET A 736 41.28 -90.85 -75.50
CA MET A 736 41.62 -92.09 -74.80
C MET A 736 41.90 -93.31 -75.69
N GLY A 737 41.36 -93.36 -76.92
CA GLY A 737 41.62 -94.41 -77.94
C GLY A 737 41.09 -95.82 -77.59
N TRP A 738 40.96 -96.71 -78.59
CA TRP A 738 40.41 -98.08 -78.39
C TRP A 738 41.51 -99.15 -78.33
N LYS A 739 41.58 -99.86 -77.19
CA LYS A 739 42.44 -101.00 -76.79
C LYS A 739 43.91 -101.03 -77.21
N PHE A 740 44.25 -100.97 -78.50
CA PHE A 740 45.62 -101.05 -79.04
C PHE A 740 46.07 -99.75 -79.73
N LEU A 741 45.14 -98.84 -80.05
CA LEU A 741 45.38 -97.56 -80.74
C LEU A 741 45.53 -96.35 -79.79
N ALA A 742 45.59 -96.57 -78.47
CA ALA A 742 45.67 -95.48 -77.48
C ALA A 742 47.07 -94.81 -77.41
N PRO A 743 47.18 -93.49 -77.10
CA PRO A 743 48.46 -92.79 -76.91
C PRO A 743 49.34 -93.37 -75.79
N ARG A 744 50.66 -93.12 -75.81
CA ARG A 744 51.62 -93.72 -74.85
C ARG A 744 51.30 -93.37 -73.40
N VAL A 745 50.94 -92.11 -73.11
CA VAL A 745 50.57 -91.64 -71.77
C VAL A 745 49.33 -92.38 -71.25
N VAL A 746 48.31 -92.52 -72.10
CA VAL A 746 47.08 -93.27 -71.76
C VAL A 746 47.36 -94.77 -71.60
N ARG A 747 48.30 -95.34 -72.36
CA ARG A 747 48.70 -96.75 -72.22
C ARG A 747 49.46 -97.02 -70.93
N GLN A 748 50.36 -96.13 -70.53
CA GLN A 748 51.16 -96.27 -69.30
C GLN A 748 50.29 -96.08 -68.05
N ASN A 749 49.38 -95.12 -68.08
CA ASN A 749 48.52 -94.77 -66.94
C ASN A 749 47.13 -95.43 -67.06
N ARG A 750 47.01 -96.47 -67.90
CA ARG A 750 45.75 -97.15 -68.17
C ARG A 750 45.17 -97.82 -66.92
N TYR A 751 46.03 -98.14 -65.96
CA TYR A 751 45.62 -98.65 -64.66
C TYR A 751 44.76 -97.64 -63.91
N ILE A 752 44.95 -96.33 -64.08
CA ILE A 752 44.18 -95.30 -63.37
C ILE A 752 42.69 -95.47 -63.65
N GLY A 753 42.21 -95.37 -64.88
CA GLY A 753 40.76 -95.59 -65.06
C GLY A 753 40.32 -97.05 -65.09
N LYS A 754 41.23 -98.04 -65.04
CA LYS A 754 40.80 -99.44 -64.86
C LYS A 754 40.59 -99.82 -63.41
N GLU A 755 41.46 -99.33 -62.53
CA GLU A 755 41.65 -99.81 -61.16
C GLU A 755 41.52 -98.69 -60.13
N VAL A 756 41.58 -97.42 -60.54
CA VAL A 756 41.28 -96.26 -59.70
C VAL A 756 39.83 -95.83 -59.91
N ARG A 757 39.13 -95.64 -58.80
CA ARG A 757 37.76 -95.14 -58.73
C ARG A 757 37.70 -93.93 -57.82
N VAL A 758 37.00 -92.89 -58.26
CA VAL A 758 36.56 -91.77 -57.42
C VAL A 758 35.05 -91.83 -57.41
N ASP A 759 34.45 -91.97 -56.23
CA ASP A 759 33.02 -92.19 -55.98
C ASP A 759 32.47 -93.37 -56.77
N GLY A 760 33.19 -94.49 -56.78
CA GLY A 760 32.79 -95.71 -57.48
C GLY A 760 32.91 -95.69 -59.01
N HIS A 761 33.28 -94.57 -59.63
CA HIS A 761 33.42 -94.49 -61.10
C HIS A 761 34.88 -94.43 -61.59
N PRO A 762 35.16 -94.98 -62.78
CA PRO A 762 36.48 -94.90 -63.41
C PRO A 762 37.05 -93.49 -63.53
N CYS A 763 38.29 -93.28 -63.06
CA CYS A 763 39.05 -92.05 -63.28
C CYS A 763 39.57 -91.94 -64.73
N MET A 764 38.66 -91.65 -65.66
CA MET A 764 38.97 -91.41 -67.08
C MET A 764 38.54 -90.03 -67.59
N THR A 765 37.87 -89.23 -66.76
CA THR A 765 37.44 -87.86 -67.11
C THR A 765 38.34 -86.82 -66.43
N LEU A 766 38.45 -85.65 -67.06
CA LEU A 766 39.26 -84.56 -66.54
C LEU A 766 38.84 -84.13 -65.12
N GLU A 767 37.53 -84.00 -64.89
CA GLU A 767 36.98 -83.62 -63.58
C GLU A 767 37.36 -84.61 -62.48
N ARG A 768 37.26 -85.91 -62.73
CA ARG A 768 37.61 -86.95 -61.74
C ARG A 768 39.10 -87.05 -61.50
N LEU A 769 39.94 -86.70 -62.49
CA LEU A 769 41.38 -86.60 -62.29
C LEU A 769 41.76 -85.40 -61.42
N ARG A 770 41.07 -84.26 -61.57
CA ARG A 770 41.26 -83.10 -60.68
C ARG A 770 40.91 -83.45 -59.23
N LEU A 771 39.76 -84.08 -59.00
CA LEU A 771 39.34 -84.53 -57.68
C LEU A 771 40.35 -85.51 -57.05
N LEU A 772 40.89 -86.44 -57.84
CA LEU A 772 41.95 -87.36 -57.39
C LEU A 772 43.24 -86.62 -56.98
N VAL A 773 43.65 -85.60 -57.73
CA VAL A 773 44.84 -84.80 -57.40
C VAL A 773 44.65 -84.00 -56.11
N THR A 774 43.51 -83.31 -55.97
CA THR A 774 43.17 -82.55 -54.76
C THR A 774 43.15 -83.44 -53.52
N TYR A 775 42.59 -84.65 -53.63
CA TYR A 775 42.59 -85.64 -52.56
C TYR A 775 44.02 -86.03 -52.13
N LEU A 776 44.90 -86.32 -53.09
CA LEU A 776 46.29 -86.70 -52.80
C LEU A 776 47.12 -85.54 -52.25
N GLU A 777 46.83 -84.31 -52.65
CA GLU A 777 47.48 -83.09 -52.15
C GLU A 777 47.17 -82.80 -50.68
N ALA A 778 45.89 -82.86 -50.30
CA ALA A 778 45.49 -82.67 -48.91
C ALA A 778 46.17 -83.68 -47.99
N LEU A 779 46.26 -84.95 -48.42
CA LEU A 779 46.95 -85.99 -47.67
C LEU A 779 48.46 -85.74 -47.52
N ASP A 780 49.14 -85.34 -48.60
CA ASP A 780 50.58 -85.05 -48.57
C ASP A 780 50.91 -83.84 -47.65
N GLU A 781 50.09 -82.78 -47.68
CA GLU A 781 50.28 -81.57 -46.85
C GLU A 781 50.04 -81.86 -45.35
N ILE A 782 48.99 -82.62 -45.01
CA ILE A 782 48.74 -83.06 -43.64
C ILE A 782 49.89 -83.93 -43.11
N ASP A 783 50.37 -84.89 -43.92
CA ASP A 783 51.51 -85.73 -43.54
C ASP A 783 52.80 -84.90 -43.30
N PHE A 784 53.01 -83.84 -44.10
CA PHE A 784 54.16 -82.95 -43.95
C PHE A 784 54.09 -82.13 -42.64
N LEU A 785 52.95 -81.53 -42.31
CA LEU A 785 52.79 -80.75 -41.08
C LEU A 785 52.99 -81.60 -39.83
N TRP A 786 52.47 -82.83 -39.82
CA TRP A 786 52.72 -83.77 -38.72
C TRP A 786 54.18 -84.20 -38.63
N SER A 787 54.91 -84.28 -39.75
CA SER A 787 56.35 -84.55 -39.74
C SER A 787 57.16 -83.39 -39.13
N ALA A 788 56.72 -82.14 -39.30
CA ALA A 788 57.36 -80.97 -38.69
C ALA A 788 57.18 -80.94 -37.16
N LEU A 789 56.11 -81.55 -36.65
CA LEU A 789 55.85 -81.73 -35.22
C LEU A 789 56.43 -83.03 -34.66
N GLN A 790 57.07 -83.85 -35.49
CA GLN A 790 57.61 -85.13 -35.07
C GLN A 790 58.71 -84.96 -34.00
N GLY A 791 58.56 -85.69 -32.90
CA GLY A 791 59.45 -85.59 -31.73
C GLY A 791 59.05 -84.50 -30.74
N LYS A 792 58.09 -83.63 -31.08
CA LYS A 792 57.48 -82.65 -30.16
C LYS A 792 56.08 -83.08 -29.75
N ASP A 793 55.30 -83.61 -30.68
CA ASP A 793 53.96 -84.11 -30.41
C ASP A 793 53.65 -85.38 -31.20
N VAL A 794 52.61 -86.10 -30.79
CA VAL A 794 52.14 -87.32 -31.44
C VAL A 794 51.02 -86.97 -32.42
N ARG A 795 51.08 -87.54 -33.62
CA ARG A 795 50.01 -87.40 -34.61
C ARG A 795 48.71 -88.02 -34.10
N GLU A 796 47.66 -87.22 -34.06
CA GLU A 796 46.32 -87.70 -33.71
C GLU A 796 45.60 -88.27 -34.93
N GLU A 797 44.94 -89.42 -34.73
CA GLU A 797 44.16 -90.09 -35.78
C GLU A 797 42.76 -89.48 -35.89
N GLY A 798 42.28 -89.32 -37.12
CA GLY A 798 40.98 -88.73 -37.36
C GLY A 798 40.73 -88.49 -38.84
N SER A 799 39.55 -87.96 -39.14
CA SER A 799 39.20 -87.49 -40.49
C SER A 799 40.18 -86.39 -40.95
N LEU A 800 40.31 -86.13 -42.25
CA LEU A 800 41.22 -85.12 -42.78
C LEU A 800 40.94 -83.74 -42.19
N LEU A 801 39.66 -83.38 -42.06
CA LEU A 801 39.24 -82.14 -41.39
C LEU A 801 39.61 -82.11 -39.91
N MET A 802 39.44 -83.22 -39.18
CA MET A 802 39.86 -83.31 -37.78
C MET A 802 41.38 -83.17 -37.63
N GLN A 803 42.16 -83.78 -38.52
CA GLN A 803 43.62 -83.63 -38.51
C GLN A 803 44.06 -82.19 -38.77
N VAL A 804 43.36 -81.45 -39.65
CA VAL A 804 43.60 -80.02 -39.85
C VAL A 804 43.23 -79.22 -38.59
N GLY A 805 42.12 -79.54 -37.93
CA GLY A 805 41.72 -78.94 -36.66
C GLY A 805 42.76 -79.14 -35.56
N TYR A 806 43.25 -80.37 -35.39
CA TYR A 806 44.31 -80.68 -34.42
C TYR A 806 45.60 -79.90 -34.68
N LEU A 807 45.98 -79.71 -35.95
CA LEU A 807 47.15 -78.91 -36.31
C LEU A 807 46.93 -77.40 -36.03
N LYS A 808 45.71 -76.88 -36.20
CA LYS A 808 45.38 -75.48 -35.83
C LYS A 808 45.45 -75.24 -34.33
N GLU A 809 44.94 -76.17 -33.51
CA GLU A 809 45.01 -76.07 -32.04
C GLU A 809 46.46 -75.98 -31.53
N ARG A 810 47.37 -76.70 -32.20
CA ARG A 810 48.81 -76.65 -31.88
C ARG A 810 49.46 -75.34 -32.31
N LEU A 811 49.00 -74.75 -33.41
CA LEU A 811 49.41 -73.41 -33.82
C LEU A 811 48.94 -72.34 -32.82
N GLU A 812 47.69 -72.42 -32.36
CA GLU A 812 47.15 -71.51 -31.33
C GLU A 812 47.95 -71.59 -30.03
N ALA A 813 48.29 -72.81 -29.58
CA ALA A 813 49.15 -72.99 -28.42
C ALA A 813 50.56 -72.39 -28.63
N LEU A 814 51.10 -72.42 -29.84
CA LEU A 814 52.37 -71.78 -30.21
C LEU A 814 52.31 -70.25 -30.23
N GLU A 815 51.12 -69.66 -30.43
CA GLU A 815 50.91 -68.21 -30.43
C GLU A 815 50.66 -67.64 -29.03
N GLU A 816 50.07 -68.43 -28.13
CA GLU A 816 49.88 -68.05 -26.71
C GLU A 816 51.19 -68.01 -25.90
N ILE A 817 52.21 -68.76 -26.35
CA ILE A 817 53.54 -68.86 -25.75
C ILE A 817 54.47 -67.77 -26.31
#